data_AF-A0A7I7NJU0-F1
#
_entry.id   AF-A0A7I7NJU0-F1
#
_cell.length_a   1.000
_cell.length_b   1.000
_cell.length_c   1.000
_cell.angle_alpha   90.00
_cell.angle_beta   90.00
_cell.angle_gamma   90.00
#
_symmetry.space_group_name_H-M   'P 1'
#
loop_
_entity.id
_entity.type
_entity.pdbx_description
1 polymer ?
#
loop_
_entity_poly.entity_id
_entity_poly.type
_entity_poly.pdbx_seq_one_letter_code
_entity_poly.pdbx_strand_id
1 'polypeptide(L)'
;MYLTDTRFGLGGSDVLCPHDTGDAFGGGSGCGIGSSLSAANTAAAARTTAVLAAAADEVSAAIATVFSGHAQAYQALSAQTAAFHAQFVQALSTAGGAYAAAEAANASPLQTLVDDALAVINAPTNALLGRPLIGNGTNGAPGTGANGGAGGILWGNGGNGGSGASGKGGGAGGAAGLIGSGGAGGTGGAGGGAGGAGGTGGWLWGNGGAGGAGGVGGASVNGGSGGLGGSALLFGNGGPGGVGGAGAAGIAGNPGTSMTPTGGTGTQGGAGGNAGNGGTGGNGGLLFGAGGNGGQGGVGGAGGTGGAGGNGWDTTTLGATGGNGGNSGSGGAGGQGGAGGVGGHGSALFGTTGANGNGGAGGVGGDPGAPGNGGTGGAGPDATTPGGTGGNGGDPGAPGVGGVGGSAGGPGAVAGATGATGTIVPGNGGNGGAGGAGYIETGLGDGGRGGDGGAGGAYGSGGNGGKGGNATVSGSGGRGGDGGAPGSLAGGGGDGGGGGDGAGNGNGGDGGDGGDAVNAGTANATGGAGGDGGNGIGAGNGGNGGRGGDALTLNSASTATATAGDGGAGGHGASGGRGGNGGNAFTAGTGNVTPGNGGNGGAGTAFGGGGGGDGGSAEIGNSTNPFNAIGGAGGAGGTGWDNSGFTQPGHGGSGGNAQIDSGASTAKAIGGTGGVGGAAVTGTGGIGGSGGTATNYGKGDALGGVPGLGGAGPAIAGGGGQGGHAYAFGTGNATGAAGANGLDNATGTGGAGGGGGDARIFNAASTASATSGNGGIGGNGTSGGTGGFGGFAFTQGTGSITPGTGGNGGTGSTGGGGGGGQGGGVQIDNAANPHDAIGGAGGAGGTGLDNGSALQPGHGGAGGDAYISGSASTHNAIGGIGGTGGNATGATGTGGIGGTGGTATNYGGGDAVGGTPGKGGTGFNGGGGGQGGSAYSFGTGNAVGHAGANGLSGAGGAGGFGGGGGDARVFNAASTAGATAGNGGAGGDGAQGGGNGGFGGYAYNAGLGSATPGDGGNGGNSPTGGGGGHGGAGGGVEINNALNANNITGGRGGDAGIGFNDFPSGVNGGNGGGGGGATIYAGTGNATGGQGGAGGDAVIFAGSGGSGGTATNYGDGDALGGDAGNAGNGGTGGGGGTGGAAYAYGAGVATGGDGGKGGNSSDLSANGGNGGDGGGAFAHVFPTNAQPGNGGSGGTAGAGGLPGANGATGATGSL
;
A
#
# COMPACT_ATOMS: atom_id res chain seq x y z
N MET A 1 22.09 -7.72 -6.01
CA MET A 1 22.14 -8.87 -6.94
C MET A 1 23.60 -9.31 -7.07
N TYR A 2 23.99 -10.45 -6.48
CA TYR A 2 24.94 -11.43 -7.04
C TYR A 2 25.05 -12.63 -6.08
N LEU A 3 25.09 -13.81 -6.70
CA LEU A 3 25.03 -15.15 -6.11
C LEU A 3 26.28 -15.54 -5.30
N THR A 4 26.14 -16.49 -4.36
CA THR A 4 26.63 -17.89 -4.49
C THR A 4 26.73 -18.59 -3.13
N ASP A 5 26.20 -19.81 -3.03
CA ASP A 5 26.45 -20.80 -1.98
C ASP A 5 26.70 -22.15 -2.68
N THR A 6 27.71 -22.90 -2.24
CA THR A 6 27.59 -24.32 -1.79
C THR A 6 28.93 -24.94 -1.45
N ARG A 7 29.13 -25.06 -0.13
CA ARG A 7 29.55 -26.22 0.71
C ARG A 7 30.66 -27.22 0.34
N PHE A 8 31.41 -27.48 1.42
CA PHE A 8 32.35 -28.54 1.77
C PHE A 8 31.77 -29.97 1.87
N GLY A 9 32.62 -30.97 1.63
CA GLY A 9 32.56 -32.27 2.35
C GLY A 9 33.41 -33.42 1.77
N LEU A 10 34.31 -33.96 2.61
CA LEU A 10 34.74 -35.38 2.79
C LEU A 10 36.16 -35.88 2.36
N GLY A 11 36.76 -36.66 3.28
CA GLY A 11 37.90 -37.63 3.13
C GLY A 11 39.22 -37.18 3.78
N GLY A 12 39.75 -37.71 4.90
CA GLY A 12 40.10 -39.11 5.23
C GLY A 12 41.33 -39.54 4.40
N SER A 13 42.52 -39.91 4.90
CA SER A 13 42.88 -40.85 5.97
C SER A 13 44.41 -40.90 6.22
N ASP A 14 44.79 -41.21 7.47
CA ASP A 14 45.95 -41.99 7.96
C ASP A 14 47.35 -41.87 7.33
N VAL A 15 48.34 -41.53 8.17
CA VAL A 15 49.55 -42.37 8.34
C VAL A 15 49.85 -42.54 9.83
N LEU A 16 49.72 -43.80 10.24
CA LEU A 16 50.12 -44.42 11.49
C LEU A 16 51.57 -44.12 11.92
N CYS A 17 51.77 -43.95 13.23
CA CYS A 17 52.53 -44.94 14.02
C CYS A 17 51.83 -45.13 15.38
N PRO A 18 51.78 -46.36 15.92
CA PRO A 18 50.67 -46.84 16.74
C PRO A 18 51.03 -47.12 18.21
N HIS A 19 49.98 -47.17 19.06
CA HIS A 19 49.91 -47.97 20.30
C HIS A 19 50.36 -49.42 19.98
N ASP A 20 51.07 -50.20 20.79
CA ASP A 20 50.71 -50.72 22.12
C ASP A 20 51.84 -51.72 22.48
N THR A 21 52.46 -51.76 23.67
CA THR A 21 52.10 -52.63 24.80
C THR A 21 53.35 -52.78 25.69
N GLY A 22 53.17 -52.87 27.01
CA GLY A 22 54.10 -53.57 27.90
C GLY A 22 55.20 -52.74 28.56
N ASP A 23 55.06 -52.62 29.88
CA ASP A 23 56.09 -52.61 30.93
C ASP A 23 57.33 -51.69 30.81
N ALA A 24 57.36 -50.74 31.76
CA ALA A 24 58.51 -50.30 32.56
C ALA A 24 59.65 -49.46 31.92
N PHE A 25 59.98 -48.36 32.62
CA PHE A 25 61.20 -47.53 32.59
C PHE A 25 61.47 -46.57 31.39
N GLY A 26 61.29 -45.26 31.66
CA GLY A 26 62.25 -44.16 31.38
C GLY A 26 62.55 -43.69 29.93
N GLY A 27 62.28 -42.41 29.65
CA GLY A 27 62.97 -41.61 28.59
C GLY A 27 62.03 -40.83 27.66
N GLY A 28 62.06 -39.50 27.70
CA GLY A 28 61.26 -38.62 26.83
C GLY A 28 61.86 -38.42 25.44
N SER A 29 61.02 -38.50 24.41
CA SER A 29 61.33 -38.07 23.03
C SER A 29 60.59 -36.77 22.72
N GLY A 30 61.33 -35.66 22.67
CA GLY A 30 60.77 -34.33 22.37
C GLY A 30 60.63 -34.08 20.87
N CYS A 31 59.42 -33.74 20.42
CA CYS A 31 59.21 -33.00 19.18
C CYS A 31 59.36 -31.51 19.49
N GLY A 32 60.56 -30.96 19.33
CA GLY A 32 60.89 -29.58 19.74
C GLY A 32 60.56 -28.52 18.69
N ILE A 33 60.39 -27.28 19.14
CA ILE A 33 60.08 -26.05 18.38
C ILE A 33 60.84 -25.91 17.04
N GLY A 34 62.04 -26.48 16.90
CA GLY A 34 62.82 -26.48 15.65
C GLY A 34 62.18 -27.26 14.49
N SER A 35 61.45 -28.37 14.74
CA SER A 35 60.72 -29.09 13.69
C SER A 35 59.47 -28.33 13.27
N SER A 36 58.79 -27.68 14.23
CA SER A 36 57.64 -26.80 13.98
C SER A 36 58.04 -25.55 13.20
N LEU A 37 59.19 -24.95 13.51
CA LEU A 37 59.70 -23.77 12.82
C LEU A 37 60.22 -24.11 11.42
N SER A 38 60.86 -25.28 11.23
CA SER A 38 61.25 -25.80 9.91
C SER A 38 60.03 -26.15 9.04
N ALA A 39 59.02 -26.82 9.61
CA ALA A 39 57.76 -27.12 8.92
C ALA A 39 56.99 -25.84 8.55
N ALA A 40 56.94 -24.86 9.45
CA ALA A 40 56.33 -23.55 9.19
C ALA A 40 57.09 -22.77 8.10
N ASN A 41 58.44 -22.76 8.13
CA ASN A 41 59.25 -22.12 7.09
C ASN A 41 59.11 -22.82 5.74
N THR A 42 59.03 -24.16 5.70
CA THR A 42 58.87 -24.93 4.46
C THR A 42 57.47 -24.75 3.87
N ALA A 43 56.43 -24.68 4.71
CA ALA A 43 55.06 -24.37 4.29
C ALA A 43 54.91 -22.93 3.78
N ALA A 44 55.63 -21.97 4.37
CA ALA A 44 55.66 -20.58 3.92
C ALA A 44 56.49 -20.40 2.64
N ALA A 45 57.60 -21.12 2.49
CA ALA A 45 58.50 -21.05 1.32
C ALA A 45 57.77 -21.31 0.00
N ALA A 46 56.86 -22.28 -0.03
CA ALA A 46 56.13 -22.66 -1.23
C ALA A 46 55.21 -21.55 -1.76
N ARG A 47 54.69 -20.67 -0.88
CA ARG A 47 53.77 -19.58 -1.27
C ARG A 47 54.47 -18.25 -1.55
N THR A 48 55.70 -18.04 -1.07
CA THR A 48 56.40 -16.75 -1.20
C THR A 48 57.51 -16.74 -2.26
N THR A 49 57.94 -17.90 -2.76
CA THR A 49 59.01 -18.03 -3.78
C THR A 49 58.49 -18.24 -5.21
N ALA A 50 57.18 -18.42 -5.36
CA ALA A 50 56.49 -18.68 -6.63
C ALA A 50 55.44 -17.59 -6.92
N VAL A 51 55.78 -16.31 -6.68
CA VAL A 51 54.87 -15.20 -6.96
C VAL A 51 54.75 -15.04 -8.48
N LEU A 52 53.60 -15.44 -9.06
CA LEU A 52 53.30 -15.19 -10.46
C LEU A 52 53.05 -13.70 -10.70
N ALA A 53 53.53 -13.18 -11.83
CA ALA A 53 53.23 -11.82 -12.27
C ALA A 53 51.71 -11.63 -12.44
N ALA A 54 51.16 -10.55 -11.89
CA ALA A 54 49.72 -10.27 -11.94
C ALA A 54 49.19 -9.98 -13.36
N ALA A 55 50.09 -9.61 -14.29
CA ALA A 55 49.83 -9.38 -15.71
C ALA A 55 51.07 -9.71 -16.55
N ALA A 56 50.91 -9.90 -17.86
CA ALA A 56 51.96 -10.36 -18.79
C ALA A 56 52.93 -9.24 -19.24
N ASP A 57 52.99 -8.11 -18.54
CA ASP A 57 53.90 -7.02 -18.84
C ASP A 57 55.27 -7.22 -18.17
N GLU A 58 56.32 -6.64 -18.77
CA GLU A 58 57.69 -6.83 -18.29
C GLU A 58 57.91 -6.22 -16.89
N VAL A 59 57.11 -5.23 -16.47
CA VAL A 59 57.22 -4.60 -15.15
C VAL A 59 56.67 -5.54 -14.07
N SER A 60 55.50 -6.14 -14.29
CA SER A 60 54.94 -7.16 -13.40
C SER A 60 55.83 -8.40 -13.31
N ALA A 61 56.45 -8.81 -14.41
CA ALA A 61 57.43 -9.90 -14.43
C ALA A 61 58.72 -9.54 -13.66
N ALA A 62 59.24 -8.32 -13.81
CA ALA A 62 60.42 -7.85 -13.09
C ALA A 62 60.14 -7.72 -11.58
N ILE A 63 58.97 -7.20 -11.19
CA ILE A 63 58.55 -7.09 -9.80
C ILE A 63 58.39 -8.49 -9.18
N ALA A 64 57.73 -9.43 -9.87
CA ALA A 64 57.64 -10.82 -9.44
C ALA A 64 59.02 -11.48 -9.29
N THR A 65 59.97 -11.16 -10.18
CA THR A 65 61.36 -11.65 -10.12
C THR A 65 62.12 -11.07 -8.93
N VAL A 66 61.98 -9.78 -8.64
CA VAL A 66 62.61 -9.13 -7.47
C VAL A 66 62.07 -9.72 -6.17
N PHE A 67 60.74 -9.85 -6.04
CA PHE A 67 60.13 -10.43 -4.83
C PHE A 67 60.46 -11.92 -4.67
N SER A 68 60.46 -12.70 -5.75
CA SER A 68 60.86 -14.11 -5.72
C SER A 68 62.34 -14.27 -5.38
N GLY A 69 63.21 -13.39 -5.89
CA GLY A 69 64.64 -13.35 -5.55
C GLY A 69 64.90 -12.96 -4.09
N HIS A 70 64.18 -11.97 -3.56
CA HIS A 70 64.27 -11.58 -2.15
C HIS A 70 63.75 -12.68 -1.22
N ALA A 71 62.67 -13.37 -1.62
CA ALA A 71 62.15 -14.53 -0.90
C ALA A 71 63.15 -15.70 -0.92
N GLN A 72 63.83 -15.97 -2.03
CA GLN A 72 64.89 -16.99 -2.08
C GLN A 72 66.10 -16.63 -1.21
N ALA A 73 66.51 -15.36 -1.20
CA ALA A 73 67.58 -14.89 -0.31
C ALA A 73 67.18 -14.99 1.17
N TYR A 74 65.92 -14.67 1.51
CA TYR A 74 65.38 -14.85 2.85
C TYR A 74 65.28 -16.34 3.22
N GLN A 75 64.90 -17.22 2.30
CA GLN A 75 64.89 -18.67 2.53
C GLN A 75 66.30 -19.23 2.71
N ALA A 76 67.30 -18.74 1.96
CA ALA A 76 68.69 -19.13 2.13
C ALA A 76 69.26 -18.63 3.47
N LEU A 77 68.96 -17.39 3.87
CA LEU A 77 69.35 -16.83 5.16
C LEU A 77 68.63 -17.53 6.32
N SER A 78 67.35 -17.86 6.14
CA SER A 78 66.55 -18.61 7.10
C SER A 78 67.05 -20.04 7.23
N ALA A 79 67.50 -20.68 6.14
CA ALA A 79 68.16 -21.98 6.16
C ALA A 79 69.54 -21.91 6.80
N GLN A 80 70.32 -20.86 6.57
CA GLN A 80 71.59 -20.61 7.26
C GLN A 80 71.38 -20.33 8.74
N THR A 81 70.32 -19.60 9.11
CA THR A 81 69.95 -19.32 10.50
C THR A 81 69.38 -20.57 11.16
N ALA A 82 68.64 -21.42 10.44
CA ALA A 82 68.17 -22.71 10.93
C ALA A 82 69.32 -23.71 11.06
N ALA A 83 70.32 -23.68 10.17
CA ALA A 83 71.52 -24.49 10.28
C ALA A 83 72.43 -23.97 11.41
N PHE A 84 72.56 -22.65 11.58
CA PHE A 84 73.25 -22.04 12.70
C PHE A 84 72.51 -22.29 14.01
N HIS A 85 71.18 -22.18 14.04
CA HIS A 85 70.36 -22.51 15.18
C HIS A 85 70.41 -24.00 15.47
N ALA A 86 70.43 -24.87 14.46
CA ALA A 86 70.62 -26.30 14.63
C ALA A 86 72.03 -26.60 15.14
N GLN A 87 73.07 -25.94 14.63
CA GLN A 87 74.44 -26.06 15.13
C GLN A 87 74.61 -25.45 16.52
N PHE A 88 73.88 -24.39 16.84
CA PHE A 88 73.87 -23.72 18.14
C PHE A 88 73.08 -24.56 19.14
N VAL A 89 71.94 -25.12 18.77
CA VAL A 89 71.16 -26.07 19.58
C VAL A 89 71.90 -27.39 19.67
N GLN A 90 72.60 -27.84 18.64
CA GLN A 90 73.47 -29.01 18.68
C GLN A 90 74.66 -28.71 19.57
N ALA A 91 75.30 -27.55 19.47
CA ALA A 91 76.42 -27.15 20.33
C ALA A 91 75.95 -26.87 21.75
N LEU A 92 74.73 -26.38 21.98
CA LEU A 92 74.11 -26.15 23.28
C LEU A 92 73.53 -27.45 23.85
N SER A 93 73.16 -28.41 23.03
CA SER A 93 72.75 -29.78 23.41
C SER A 93 73.97 -30.70 23.55
N THR A 94 75.09 -30.39 22.90
CA THR A 94 76.37 -31.08 23.09
C THR A 94 77.12 -30.46 24.26
N ALA A 95 77.08 -29.14 24.44
CA ALA A 95 77.63 -28.46 25.62
C ALA A 95 76.71 -28.65 26.81
N GLY A 96 75.39 -28.62 26.64
CA GLY A 96 74.38 -28.94 27.64
C GLY A 96 74.26 -30.45 27.85
N GLY A 97 74.65 -31.28 26.89
CA GLY A 97 74.82 -32.72 27.04
C GLY A 97 76.19 -33.08 27.60
N ALA A 98 77.21 -32.25 27.46
CA ALA A 98 78.48 -32.36 28.17
C ALA A 98 78.38 -31.75 29.56
N TYR A 99 77.56 -30.72 29.77
CA TYR A 99 77.20 -30.18 31.09
C TYR A 99 76.18 -31.07 31.78
N ALA A 100 75.22 -31.68 31.08
CA ALA A 100 74.26 -32.64 31.64
C ALA A 100 74.84 -34.06 31.67
N ALA A 101 75.83 -34.43 30.87
CA ALA A 101 76.61 -35.66 31.09
C ALA A 101 77.72 -35.41 32.11
N ALA A 102 78.24 -34.19 32.28
CA ALA A 102 79.06 -33.85 33.44
C ALA A 102 78.21 -33.73 34.71
N GLU A 103 76.99 -33.19 34.65
CA GLU A 103 76.03 -33.14 35.75
C GLU A 103 75.30 -34.47 35.89
N ALA A 104 75.19 -35.36 34.91
CA ALA A 104 74.64 -36.72 35.12
C ALA A 104 75.74 -37.71 35.46
N ALA A 105 76.98 -37.53 35.00
CA ALA A 105 78.13 -38.28 35.48
C ALA A 105 78.68 -37.74 36.80
N ASN A 106 78.36 -36.49 37.19
CA ASN A 106 78.61 -35.98 38.55
C ASN A 106 77.36 -36.08 39.43
N ALA A 107 76.13 -35.82 38.98
CA ALA A 107 74.93 -36.01 39.79
C ALA A 107 74.45 -37.46 39.82
N SER A 108 74.79 -38.39 38.94
CA SER A 108 74.52 -39.80 39.28
C SER A 108 75.34 -40.20 40.52
N PRO A 109 76.67 -39.97 40.60
CA PRO A 109 77.40 -40.20 41.83
C PRO A 109 77.04 -39.25 42.97
N LEU A 110 76.81 -37.95 42.77
CA LEU A 110 76.50 -37.01 43.85
C LEU A 110 75.03 -37.04 44.26
N GLN A 111 74.07 -37.26 43.36
CA GLN A 111 72.66 -37.50 43.67
C GLN A 111 72.48 -38.92 44.21
N THR A 112 73.19 -39.96 43.75
CA THR A 112 73.21 -41.27 44.44
C THR A 112 73.96 -41.19 45.76
N LEU A 113 75.03 -40.40 45.92
CA LEU A 113 75.69 -40.21 47.22
C LEU A 113 74.86 -39.32 48.16
N VAL A 114 74.14 -38.33 47.65
CA VAL A 114 73.20 -37.50 48.40
C VAL A 114 71.92 -38.27 48.68
N ASP A 115 71.39 -39.09 47.76
CA ASP A 115 70.22 -39.94 47.96
C ASP A 115 70.55 -41.16 48.83
N ASP A 116 71.78 -41.70 48.79
CA ASP A 116 72.28 -42.74 49.70
C ASP A 116 72.61 -42.13 51.07
N ALA A 117 73.22 -40.94 51.13
CA ALA A 117 73.44 -40.24 52.39
C ALA A 117 72.11 -39.81 53.01
N LEU A 118 71.19 -39.27 52.22
CA LEU A 118 69.82 -39.01 52.64
C LEU A 118 69.10 -40.31 52.96
N ALA A 119 69.28 -41.42 52.24
CA ALA A 119 68.67 -42.71 52.57
C ALA A 119 69.20 -43.27 53.89
N VAL A 120 70.49 -43.12 54.20
CA VAL A 120 71.10 -43.49 55.49
C VAL A 120 70.62 -42.56 56.60
N ILE A 121 70.61 -41.25 56.36
CA ILE A 121 70.11 -40.23 57.31
C ILE A 121 68.60 -40.42 57.58
N ASN A 122 67.86 -40.79 56.54
CA ASN A 122 66.43 -41.01 56.60
C ASN A 122 66.07 -42.44 57.00
N ALA A 123 66.99 -43.41 56.98
CA ALA A 123 66.69 -44.83 57.26
C ALA A 123 66.09 -45.06 58.65
N PRO A 124 66.61 -44.45 59.74
CA PRO A 124 66.02 -44.60 61.07
C PRO A 124 64.60 -44.02 61.13
N THR A 125 64.36 -42.85 60.54
CA THR A 125 63.05 -42.21 60.55
C THR A 125 62.06 -42.86 59.58
N ASN A 126 62.52 -43.40 58.46
CA ASN A 126 61.71 -44.21 57.54
C ASN A 126 61.31 -45.53 58.19
N ALA A 127 62.20 -46.18 58.94
CA ALA A 127 61.89 -47.43 59.66
C ALA A 127 60.99 -47.20 60.88
N LEU A 128 61.20 -46.10 61.64
CA LEU A 128 60.48 -45.83 62.88
C LEU A 128 59.15 -45.10 62.68
N LEU A 129 59.11 -44.17 61.72
CA LEU A 129 58.00 -43.23 61.52
C LEU A 129 57.43 -43.29 60.10
N GLY A 130 57.98 -44.14 59.22
CA GLY A 130 57.53 -44.26 57.83
C GLY A 130 57.81 -43.02 56.98
N ARG A 131 58.70 -42.12 57.42
CA ARG A 131 58.93 -40.81 56.77
C ARG A 131 60.41 -40.38 56.77
N PRO A 132 60.89 -39.68 55.72
CA PRO A 132 62.24 -39.18 55.68
C PRO A 132 62.47 -38.05 56.69
N LEU A 133 63.71 -37.86 57.15
CA LEU A 133 64.13 -36.73 57.99
C LEU A 133 64.33 -35.46 57.15
N ILE A 134 64.97 -35.58 55.98
CA ILE A 134 65.18 -34.50 55.00
C ILE A 134 64.87 -35.04 53.60
N GLY A 135 64.04 -34.33 52.83
CA GLY A 135 63.65 -34.69 51.46
C GLY A 135 62.23 -34.30 51.12
N ASN A 136 61.94 -34.08 49.83
CA ASN A 136 60.58 -33.78 49.40
C ASN A 136 59.69 -35.03 49.46
N GLY A 137 58.39 -34.82 49.64
CA GLY A 137 57.42 -35.89 49.55
C GLY A 137 57.25 -36.39 48.12
N THR A 138 57.02 -37.69 47.95
CA THR A 138 56.79 -38.29 46.63
C THR A 138 55.49 -37.73 46.04
N ASN A 139 55.53 -37.25 44.80
CA ASN A 139 54.32 -36.83 44.11
C ASN A 139 53.39 -38.04 43.88
N GLY A 140 52.09 -37.85 44.03
CA GLY A 140 51.11 -38.86 43.64
C GLY A 140 51.17 -39.12 42.14
N ALA A 141 50.94 -40.37 41.74
CA ALA A 141 50.96 -40.74 40.33
C ALA A 141 49.84 -40.01 39.55
N PRO A 142 50.15 -39.30 38.44
CA PRO A 142 49.15 -38.62 37.62
C PRO A 142 48.06 -39.59 37.12
N GLY A 143 46.82 -39.11 37.03
CA GLY A 143 45.67 -39.91 36.59
C GLY A 143 45.20 -40.98 37.59
N THR A 144 45.75 -41.05 38.80
CA THR A 144 45.34 -42.06 39.81
C THR A 144 44.54 -41.46 40.97
N GLY A 145 44.64 -40.15 41.20
CA GLY A 145 44.14 -39.48 42.40
C GLY A 145 44.96 -39.78 43.67
N ALA A 146 46.16 -40.38 43.53
CA ALA A 146 47.01 -40.69 44.69
C ALA A 146 47.46 -39.42 45.40
N ASN A 147 47.42 -39.42 46.73
CA ASN A 147 47.92 -38.31 47.55
C ASN A 147 49.43 -38.14 47.36
N GLY A 148 49.90 -36.90 47.45
CA GLY A 148 51.31 -36.63 47.62
C GLY A 148 51.80 -37.12 48.98
N GLY A 149 52.96 -37.78 49.00
CA GLY A 149 53.65 -38.14 50.23
C GLY A 149 54.01 -36.89 51.03
N ALA A 150 54.07 -37.02 52.34
CA ALA A 150 54.51 -35.94 53.20
C ALA A 150 56.01 -35.68 53.02
N GLY A 151 56.43 -34.41 53.07
CA GLY A 151 57.84 -34.01 53.09
C GLY A 151 58.56 -34.49 54.35
N GLY A 152 59.89 -34.43 54.31
CA GLY A 152 60.77 -34.85 55.40
C GLY A 152 60.54 -34.06 56.68
N ILE A 153 60.77 -34.69 57.84
CA ILE A 153 60.43 -34.15 59.18
C ILE A 153 61.06 -32.78 59.44
N LEU A 154 62.31 -32.52 59.01
CA LEU A 154 63.02 -31.25 59.24
C LEU A 154 63.00 -30.31 58.03
N TRP A 155 63.30 -30.83 56.84
CA TRP A 155 63.33 -30.02 55.63
C TRP A 155 62.78 -30.81 54.45
N GLY A 156 61.79 -30.25 53.76
CA GLY A 156 61.23 -30.85 52.57
C GLY A 156 59.83 -30.34 52.27
N ASN A 157 59.58 -30.08 50.99
CA ASN A 157 58.26 -29.75 50.51
C ASN A 157 57.38 -31.01 50.49
N GLY A 158 56.08 -30.83 50.68
CA GLY A 158 55.14 -31.93 50.45
C GLY A 158 55.07 -32.31 48.98
N GLY A 159 54.83 -33.59 48.70
CA GLY A 159 54.61 -34.05 47.33
C GLY A 159 53.30 -33.50 46.77
N ASN A 160 53.25 -33.21 45.48
CA ASN A 160 52.00 -32.82 44.82
C ASN A 160 51.06 -34.02 44.74
N GLY A 161 49.76 -33.78 44.92
CA GLY A 161 48.75 -34.80 44.67
C GLY A 161 48.67 -35.16 43.20
N GLY A 162 48.50 -36.45 42.90
CA GLY A 162 48.27 -36.93 41.55
C GLY A 162 46.90 -36.46 41.04
N SER A 163 46.81 -36.09 39.77
CA SER A 163 45.51 -35.80 39.14
C SER A 163 44.61 -37.04 39.18
N GLY A 164 43.29 -36.84 39.27
CA GLY A 164 42.32 -37.93 39.24
C GLY A 164 42.16 -38.54 37.84
N ALA A 165 41.94 -39.85 37.77
CA ALA A 165 41.33 -40.49 36.59
C ALA A 165 39.89 -40.01 36.40
N SER A 166 39.29 -40.25 35.24
CA SER A 166 37.91 -39.86 34.98
C SER A 166 36.95 -40.28 36.11
N GLY A 167 36.15 -39.33 36.62
CA GLY A 167 35.22 -39.47 37.73
C GLY A 167 35.85 -39.55 39.13
N LYS A 168 37.19 -39.60 39.23
CA LYS A 168 37.91 -39.67 40.52
C LYS A 168 38.44 -38.30 40.93
N GLY A 169 38.44 -38.04 42.23
CA GLY A 169 39.05 -36.84 42.80
C GLY A 169 40.58 -36.81 42.61
N GLY A 170 41.15 -35.61 42.66
CA GLY A 170 42.59 -35.42 42.72
C GLY A 170 43.12 -35.76 44.11
N GLY A 171 44.36 -36.25 44.18
CA GLY A 171 45.01 -36.55 45.44
C GLY A 171 45.29 -35.29 46.24
N ALA A 172 45.21 -35.37 47.57
CA ALA A 172 45.66 -34.27 48.42
C ALA A 172 47.17 -34.06 48.26
N GLY A 173 47.64 -32.80 48.32
CA GLY A 173 49.04 -32.49 48.44
C GLY A 173 49.59 -32.94 49.80
N GLY A 174 50.81 -33.43 49.82
CA GLY A 174 51.49 -33.83 51.05
C GLY A 174 51.77 -32.62 51.95
N ALA A 175 51.72 -32.82 53.25
CA ALA A 175 52.18 -31.81 54.22
C ALA A 175 53.72 -31.72 54.20
N ALA A 176 54.27 -30.52 54.38
CA ALA A 176 55.69 -30.34 54.69
C ALA A 176 56.00 -30.67 56.17
N GLY A 177 57.28 -30.81 56.52
CA GLY A 177 57.75 -31.06 57.89
C GLY A 177 57.92 -29.78 58.72
N LEU A 178 59.14 -29.50 59.19
CA LEU A 178 59.46 -28.28 59.95
C LEU A 178 59.65 -27.06 59.02
N ILE A 179 60.45 -27.21 57.96
CA ILE A 179 60.69 -26.21 56.91
C ILE A 179 60.33 -26.78 55.54
N GLY A 180 59.52 -26.08 54.77
CA GLY A 180 59.11 -26.48 53.41
C GLY A 180 57.68 -26.09 53.09
N SER A 181 57.34 -25.95 51.82
CA SER A 181 55.98 -25.65 51.38
C SER A 181 55.14 -26.92 51.26
N GLY A 182 53.84 -26.83 51.58
CA GLY A 182 52.91 -27.91 51.32
C GLY A 182 52.80 -28.21 49.83
N GLY A 183 52.58 -29.48 49.48
CA GLY A 183 52.38 -29.91 48.10
C GLY A 183 51.07 -29.35 47.54
N ALA A 184 51.01 -29.09 46.24
CA ALA A 184 49.76 -28.72 45.60
C ALA A 184 48.79 -29.92 45.56
N GLY A 185 47.50 -29.67 45.72
CA GLY A 185 46.47 -30.67 45.49
C GLY A 185 46.37 -31.05 44.02
N GLY A 186 46.12 -32.32 43.73
CA GLY A 186 45.90 -32.81 42.38
C GLY A 186 44.59 -32.29 41.80
N THR A 187 44.53 -32.06 40.50
CA THR A 187 43.27 -31.71 39.82
C THR A 187 42.32 -32.90 39.83
N GLY A 188 41.02 -32.66 39.99
CA GLY A 188 40.01 -33.70 39.80
C GLY A 188 39.96 -34.21 38.36
N GLY A 189 39.66 -35.49 38.18
CA GLY A 189 39.50 -36.07 36.84
C GLY A 189 38.20 -35.65 36.17
N ALA A 190 38.19 -35.67 34.82
CA ALA A 190 36.99 -35.37 34.01
C ALA A 190 35.83 -36.31 34.38
N GLY A 191 34.59 -35.82 34.45
CA GLY A 191 33.47 -36.55 35.06
C GLY A 191 33.11 -36.09 36.47
N GLY A 192 33.54 -34.90 36.88
CA GLY A 192 33.13 -34.28 38.14
C GLY A 192 33.99 -34.65 39.37
N GLY A 193 35.20 -35.18 39.18
CA GLY A 193 36.09 -35.46 40.31
C GLY A 193 36.45 -34.19 41.08
N ALA A 194 36.39 -34.21 42.41
CA ALA A 194 36.79 -33.05 43.22
C ALA A 194 38.31 -32.80 43.12
N GLY A 195 38.73 -31.55 43.23
CA GLY A 195 40.14 -31.20 43.38
C GLY A 195 40.70 -31.64 44.74
N GLY A 196 41.94 -32.10 44.76
CA GLY A 196 42.63 -32.45 45.99
C GLY A 196 42.94 -31.23 46.84
N ALA A 197 42.88 -31.35 48.17
CA ALA A 197 43.31 -30.26 49.05
C ALA A 197 44.82 -30.01 48.92
N GLY A 198 45.26 -28.77 49.05
CA GLY A 198 46.67 -28.42 49.18
C GLY A 198 47.23 -28.87 50.52
N GLY A 199 48.49 -29.30 50.53
CA GLY A 199 49.19 -29.72 51.74
C GLY A 199 49.48 -28.55 52.67
N THR A 200 49.56 -28.81 53.97
CA THR A 200 49.96 -27.78 54.93
C THR A 200 51.45 -27.43 54.77
N GLY A 201 51.78 -26.15 54.91
CA GLY A 201 53.16 -25.67 54.97
C GLY A 201 53.89 -26.18 56.21
N GLY A 202 55.21 -26.00 56.23
CA GLY A 202 56.06 -26.45 57.33
C GLY A 202 55.69 -25.80 58.67
N TRP A 203 55.92 -26.52 59.77
CA TRP A 203 55.57 -26.05 61.11
C TRP A 203 56.19 -24.70 61.46
N LEU A 204 57.47 -24.49 61.09
CA LEU A 204 58.19 -23.24 61.33
C LEU A 204 58.10 -22.29 60.13
N TRP A 205 58.48 -22.73 58.94
CA TRP A 205 58.52 -21.86 57.76
C TRP A 205 58.06 -22.59 56.51
N GLY A 206 57.05 -22.06 55.84
CA GLY A 206 56.57 -22.60 54.59
C GLY A 206 55.14 -22.22 54.27
N ASN A 207 54.90 -21.98 52.99
CA ASN A 207 53.55 -21.68 52.50
C ASN A 207 52.71 -22.95 52.45
N GLY A 208 51.41 -22.80 52.62
CA GLY A 208 50.48 -23.87 52.29
C GLY A 208 50.42 -24.11 50.78
N GLY A 209 50.18 -25.36 50.39
CA GLY A 209 50.01 -25.74 48.99
C GLY A 209 48.69 -25.24 48.42
N ALA A 210 48.64 -24.95 47.12
CA ALA A 210 47.37 -24.61 46.46
C ALA A 210 46.42 -25.81 46.43
N GLY A 211 45.12 -25.57 46.53
CA GLY A 211 44.10 -26.57 46.26
C GLY A 211 44.04 -26.91 44.77
N GLY A 212 43.79 -28.17 44.45
CA GLY A 212 43.61 -28.63 43.08
C GLY A 212 42.30 -28.13 42.49
N ALA A 213 42.25 -27.86 41.19
CA ALA A 213 40.99 -27.53 40.52
C ALA A 213 40.04 -28.75 40.51
N GLY A 214 38.74 -28.47 40.60
CA GLY A 214 37.72 -29.49 40.36
C GLY A 214 37.70 -29.93 38.90
N GLY A 215 37.44 -31.22 38.68
CA GLY A 215 37.29 -31.79 37.35
C GLY A 215 36.01 -31.31 36.68
N VAL A 216 36.07 -31.06 35.36
CA VAL A 216 34.88 -30.76 34.56
C VAL A 216 33.90 -31.94 34.60
N GLY A 217 32.60 -31.68 34.59
CA GLY A 217 31.58 -32.72 34.45
C GLY A 217 31.69 -33.46 33.10
N GLY A 218 31.32 -34.74 33.06
CA GLY A 218 30.97 -35.48 31.84
C GLY A 218 29.47 -35.34 31.52
N ALA A 219 29.00 -35.75 30.33
CA ALA A 219 27.62 -35.49 29.87
C ALA A 219 26.55 -35.65 30.96
N SER A 220 25.81 -34.56 31.23
CA SER A 220 24.77 -34.47 32.29
C SER A 220 25.23 -34.72 33.74
N VAL A 221 26.53 -34.69 34.04
CA VAL A 221 27.06 -34.76 35.42
C VAL A 221 27.64 -33.43 35.89
N ASN A 222 27.63 -33.23 37.21
CA ASN A 222 28.11 -32.01 37.83
C ASN A 222 29.63 -31.87 37.75
N GLY A 223 30.13 -30.64 37.76
CA GLY A 223 31.54 -30.34 37.96
C GLY A 223 31.99 -30.64 39.39
N GLY A 224 33.24 -31.07 39.54
CA GLY A 224 33.82 -31.33 40.85
C GLY A 224 34.12 -30.05 41.61
N SER A 225 34.00 -30.04 42.92
CA SER A 225 34.42 -28.89 43.73
C SER A 225 35.94 -28.69 43.65
N GLY A 226 36.39 -27.44 43.75
CA GLY A 226 37.80 -27.12 43.94
C GLY A 226 38.31 -27.60 45.30
N GLY A 227 39.56 -28.02 45.34
CA GLY A 227 40.23 -28.44 46.56
C GLY A 227 40.53 -27.26 47.47
N LEU A 228 40.52 -27.49 48.78
CA LEU A 228 40.88 -26.45 49.76
C LEU A 228 42.36 -26.07 49.63
N GLY A 229 42.70 -24.81 49.83
CA GLY A 229 44.09 -24.38 49.98
C GLY A 229 44.68 -24.87 51.29
N GLY A 230 45.95 -25.28 51.26
CA GLY A 230 46.70 -25.68 52.44
C GLY A 230 47.00 -24.48 53.33
N SER A 231 47.00 -24.68 54.64
CA SER A 231 47.36 -23.61 55.58
C SER A 231 48.87 -23.58 55.85
N ALA A 232 49.42 -22.38 56.09
CA ALA A 232 50.72 -22.22 56.73
C ALA A 232 50.55 -22.26 58.27
N LEU A 233 51.59 -22.69 59.00
CA LEU A 233 51.50 -22.90 60.46
C LEU A 233 52.05 -21.69 61.25
N LEU A 234 53.36 -21.44 61.26
CA LEU A 234 53.94 -20.31 62.02
C LEU A 234 54.28 -19.11 61.12
N PHE A 235 55.05 -19.32 60.06
CA PHE A 235 55.40 -18.31 59.05
C PHE A 235 55.13 -18.82 57.63
N GLY A 236 54.49 -18.00 56.80
CA GLY A 236 54.20 -18.32 55.40
C GLY A 236 52.77 -17.97 55.02
N ASN A 237 52.51 -17.87 53.73
CA ASN A 237 51.18 -17.58 53.21
C ASN A 237 50.33 -18.85 53.13
N GLY A 238 49.03 -18.69 53.31
CA GLY A 238 48.07 -19.74 53.00
C GLY A 238 48.02 -20.01 51.49
N GLY A 239 47.82 -21.26 51.12
CA GLY A 239 47.63 -21.65 49.73
C GLY A 239 46.27 -21.19 49.22
N PRO A 240 46.15 -20.77 47.94
CA PRO A 240 44.84 -20.46 47.37
C PRO A 240 43.98 -21.72 47.25
N GLY A 241 42.67 -21.55 47.36
CA GLY A 241 41.70 -22.59 47.06
C GLY A 241 41.62 -22.88 45.56
N GLY A 242 41.34 -24.13 45.21
CA GLY A 242 41.17 -24.56 43.84
C GLY A 242 39.88 -24.01 43.24
N VAL A 243 39.87 -23.75 41.94
CA VAL A 243 38.63 -23.39 41.23
C VAL A 243 37.68 -24.57 41.15
N GLY A 244 36.38 -24.32 41.18
CA GLY A 244 35.35 -25.32 40.91
C GLY A 244 35.35 -25.76 39.45
N GLY A 245 35.08 -27.04 39.20
CA GLY A 245 34.95 -27.60 37.86
C GLY A 245 33.67 -27.12 37.17
N ALA A 246 33.72 -26.90 35.87
CA ALA A 246 32.52 -26.57 35.09
C ALA A 246 31.56 -27.77 35.05
N GLY A 247 30.26 -27.49 35.05
CA GLY A 247 29.25 -28.50 34.79
C GLY A 247 29.23 -28.92 33.32
N ALA A 248 28.81 -30.15 33.03
CA ALA A 248 28.75 -30.61 31.64
C ALA A 248 27.52 -30.06 30.91
N ALA A 249 27.62 -29.91 29.59
CA ALA A 249 26.43 -29.65 28.78
C ALA A 249 25.44 -30.83 28.90
N GLY A 250 24.14 -30.50 28.87
CA GLY A 250 23.08 -31.49 28.78
C GLY A 250 23.07 -32.17 27.41
N ILE A 251 22.67 -33.43 27.39
CA ILE A 251 22.51 -34.19 26.13
C ILE A 251 21.36 -33.61 25.30
N ALA A 252 21.52 -33.52 23.99
CA ALA A 252 20.42 -33.17 23.10
C ALA A 252 19.32 -34.24 23.18
N GLY A 253 18.06 -33.80 23.10
CA GLY A 253 16.92 -34.70 22.99
C GLY A 253 16.96 -35.50 21.67
N ASN A 254 16.38 -36.69 21.69
CA ASN A 254 16.26 -37.53 20.50
C ASN A 254 15.18 -36.96 19.56
N PRO A 255 15.42 -36.97 18.24
CA PRO A 255 14.39 -36.64 17.27
C PRO A 255 13.19 -37.59 17.36
N GLY A 256 12.00 -37.06 17.10
CA GLY A 256 10.79 -37.85 16.89
C GLY A 256 10.86 -38.65 15.58
N THR A 257 10.18 -39.80 15.54
CA THR A 257 10.20 -40.70 14.38
C THR A 257 9.16 -40.28 13.33
N SER A 258 9.48 -40.48 12.04
CA SER A 258 8.61 -40.12 10.90
C SER A 258 7.66 -41.24 10.46
N MET A 259 7.55 -42.34 11.22
CA MET A 259 6.97 -43.62 10.77
C MET A 259 5.52 -43.89 11.19
N THR A 260 4.81 -42.89 11.70
CA THR A 260 3.39 -42.98 12.10
C THR A 260 2.55 -41.94 11.35
N PRO A 261 1.21 -42.11 11.23
CA PRO A 261 0.34 -41.15 10.57
C PRO A 261 0.47 -39.72 11.12
N THR A 262 0.95 -39.55 12.34
CA THR A 262 1.44 -38.28 12.89
C THR A 262 2.93 -38.41 13.18
N GLY A 263 3.72 -37.39 12.87
CA GLY A 263 5.13 -37.30 13.22
C GLY A 263 5.32 -37.40 14.74
N GLY A 264 6.31 -38.18 15.18
CA GLY A 264 6.61 -38.35 16.59
C GLY A 264 7.10 -37.05 17.22
N THR A 265 6.78 -36.80 18.49
CA THR A 265 7.31 -35.65 19.22
C THR A 265 8.78 -35.87 19.59
N GLY A 266 9.62 -34.85 19.42
CA GLY A 266 11.01 -34.90 19.92
C GLY A 266 11.07 -34.97 21.44
N THR A 267 12.09 -35.60 22.01
CA THR A 267 12.23 -35.68 23.47
C THR A 267 12.90 -34.43 24.04
N GLN A 268 12.65 -34.13 25.32
CA GLN A 268 13.27 -33.01 26.01
C GLN A 268 14.81 -33.13 26.04
N GLY A 269 15.51 -32.00 25.87
CA GLY A 269 16.95 -31.91 26.08
C GLY A 269 17.32 -32.12 27.55
N GLY A 270 18.40 -32.84 27.81
CA GLY A 270 18.89 -33.06 29.17
C GLY A 270 19.30 -31.75 29.85
N ALA A 271 19.13 -31.65 31.16
CA ALA A 271 19.65 -30.50 31.91
C ALA A 271 21.18 -30.45 31.87
N GLY A 272 21.73 -29.25 31.88
CA GLY A 272 23.16 -29.05 32.11
C GLY A 272 23.55 -29.47 33.53
N GLY A 273 24.74 -30.04 33.68
CA GLY A 273 25.31 -30.35 34.97
C GLY A 273 25.58 -29.07 35.77
N ASN A 274 25.37 -29.11 37.08
CA ASN A 274 25.75 -28.00 37.95
C ASN A 274 27.27 -27.89 38.03
N ALA A 275 27.80 -26.70 38.22
CA ALA A 275 29.22 -26.54 38.45
C ALA A 275 29.62 -26.92 39.88
N GLY A 276 30.91 -27.19 40.05
CA GLY A 276 31.51 -27.36 41.38
C GLY A 276 31.78 -26.02 42.06
N ASN A 277 31.69 -26.01 43.38
CA ASN A 277 32.06 -24.83 44.18
C ASN A 277 33.58 -24.61 44.17
N GLY A 278 34.02 -23.37 44.33
CA GLY A 278 35.43 -23.06 44.59
C GLY A 278 35.86 -23.55 45.97
N GLY A 279 37.11 -24.00 46.07
CA GLY A 279 37.72 -24.39 47.34
C GLY A 279 38.02 -23.19 48.20
N THR A 280 37.98 -23.34 49.52
CA THR A 280 38.37 -22.24 50.42
C THR A 280 39.87 -22.00 50.36
N GLY A 281 40.31 -20.76 50.57
CA GLY A 281 41.72 -20.46 50.75
C GLY A 281 42.25 -21.00 52.08
N GLY A 282 43.53 -21.37 52.14
CA GLY A 282 44.21 -21.77 53.36
C GLY A 282 44.59 -20.58 54.23
N ASN A 283 44.74 -20.79 55.53
CA ASN A 283 45.14 -19.70 56.44
C ASN A 283 46.63 -19.39 56.30
N GLY A 284 47.00 -18.12 56.45
CA GLY A 284 48.39 -17.68 56.63
C GLY A 284 48.94 -18.13 57.99
N GLY A 285 50.27 -18.10 58.13
CA GLY A 285 50.95 -18.50 59.36
C GLY A 285 50.55 -17.61 60.54
N LEU A 286 50.65 -18.14 61.76
CA LEU A 286 50.21 -17.47 62.98
C LEU A 286 50.83 -16.06 63.17
N LEU A 287 52.11 -15.87 62.81
CA LEU A 287 52.87 -14.65 63.06
C LEU A 287 53.01 -13.74 61.83
N PHE A 288 53.34 -14.32 60.66
CA PHE A 288 53.42 -13.60 59.39
C PHE A 288 52.91 -14.45 58.22
N GLY A 289 52.09 -13.83 57.38
CA GLY A 289 51.58 -14.42 56.15
C GLY A 289 50.17 -13.94 55.82
N ALA A 290 49.89 -13.78 54.54
CA ALA A 290 48.54 -13.53 54.04
C ALA A 290 47.75 -14.85 53.99
N GLY A 291 46.44 -14.76 54.16
CA GLY A 291 45.54 -15.86 53.85
C GLY A 291 45.52 -16.13 52.35
N GLY A 292 45.34 -17.39 51.97
CA GLY A 292 45.16 -17.78 50.58
C GLY A 292 43.83 -17.29 50.05
N ASN A 293 43.76 -16.91 48.77
CA ASN A 293 42.50 -16.53 48.15
C ASN A 293 41.55 -17.73 48.05
N GLY A 294 40.25 -17.48 48.16
CA GLY A 294 39.21 -18.46 47.84
C GLY A 294 39.20 -18.77 46.35
N GLY A 295 38.91 -20.02 46.01
CA GLY A 295 38.77 -20.47 44.64
C GLY A 295 37.50 -19.90 44.00
N GLN A 296 37.55 -19.64 42.70
CA GLN A 296 36.36 -19.26 41.93
C GLN A 296 35.39 -20.43 41.83
N GLY A 297 34.08 -20.15 41.84
CA GLY A 297 33.07 -21.15 41.51
C GLY A 297 33.13 -21.56 40.03
N GLY A 298 32.77 -22.81 39.73
CA GLY A 298 32.71 -23.29 38.34
C GLY A 298 31.52 -22.69 37.58
N VAL A 299 31.60 -22.69 36.25
CA VAL A 299 30.46 -22.29 35.39
C VAL A 299 29.51 -23.47 35.20
N GLY A 300 28.20 -23.23 35.33
CA GLY A 300 27.17 -24.24 35.10
C GLY A 300 27.15 -24.71 33.64
N GLY A 301 26.83 -25.99 33.41
CA GLY A 301 26.74 -26.54 32.06
C GLY A 301 25.54 -26.00 31.29
N ALA A 302 25.66 -25.83 29.98
CA ALA A 302 24.52 -25.46 29.14
C ALA A 302 23.44 -26.56 29.17
N GLY A 303 22.17 -26.19 29.12
CA GLY A 303 21.09 -27.14 28.88
C GLY A 303 21.19 -27.76 27.49
N GLY A 304 20.83 -29.03 27.36
CA GLY A 304 20.78 -29.71 26.08
C GLY A 304 19.65 -29.18 25.21
N THR A 305 19.84 -29.14 23.89
CA THR A 305 18.78 -28.75 22.96
C THR A 305 17.65 -29.79 22.98
N GLY A 306 16.41 -29.37 22.79
CA GLY A 306 15.30 -30.29 22.58
C GLY A 306 15.46 -31.12 21.30
N GLY A 307 14.91 -32.33 21.29
CA GLY A 307 14.88 -33.18 20.09
C GLY A 307 13.98 -32.59 19.02
N ALA A 308 14.32 -32.77 17.74
CA ALA A 308 13.46 -32.33 16.65
C ALA A 308 12.13 -33.12 16.62
N GLY A 309 11.04 -32.51 16.19
CA GLY A 309 9.81 -33.23 15.87
C GLY A 309 9.97 -34.04 14.57
N GLY A 310 9.33 -35.19 14.48
CA GLY A 310 9.30 -35.99 13.25
C GLY A 310 8.37 -35.35 12.22
N ASN A 311 8.70 -35.42 10.93
CA ASN A 311 7.78 -34.98 9.88
C ASN A 311 6.53 -35.86 9.83
N GLY A 312 5.43 -35.27 9.40
CA GLY A 312 4.20 -35.96 9.06
C GLY A 312 4.35 -36.80 7.81
N TRP A 313 3.54 -37.85 7.71
CA TRP A 313 3.58 -38.80 6.60
C TRP A 313 2.91 -38.23 5.34
N ASP A 314 3.63 -38.26 4.21
CA ASP A 314 3.06 -38.01 2.87
C ASP A 314 2.19 -39.19 2.46
N THR A 315 0.86 -39.01 2.43
CA THR A 315 -0.03 -40.12 2.12
C THR A 315 -0.18 -40.33 0.62
N THR A 316 0.04 -41.57 0.17
CA THR A 316 -0.26 -42.02 -1.19
C THR A 316 -1.67 -42.62 -1.30
N THR A 317 -2.39 -42.72 -0.18
CA THR A 317 -3.77 -43.20 -0.16
C THR A 317 -4.67 -42.11 -0.68
N LEU A 318 -5.44 -42.40 -1.73
CA LEU A 318 -6.28 -41.42 -2.41
C LEU A 318 -7.29 -40.77 -1.45
N GLY A 319 -7.43 -39.45 -1.50
CA GLY A 319 -8.33 -38.63 -0.67
C GLY A 319 -7.95 -38.55 0.81
N ALA A 320 -6.91 -39.25 1.27
CA ALA A 320 -6.52 -39.25 2.67
C ALA A 320 -5.78 -37.98 3.04
N THR A 321 -6.00 -37.48 4.25
CA THR A 321 -5.27 -36.33 4.81
C THR A 321 -3.80 -36.69 5.06
N GLY A 322 -2.91 -35.77 4.75
CA GLY A 322 -1.49 -35.88 5.10
C GLY A 322 -1.29 -35.94 6.62
N GLY A 323 -0.22 -36.58 7.05
CA GLY A 323 0.06 -36.73 8.46
C GLY A 323 0.48 -35.43 9.14
N ASN A 324 0.08 -35.17 10.38
CA ASN A 324 0.57 -33.98 11.10
C ASN A 324 2.06 -34.11 11.44
N GLY A 325 2.81 -33.02 11.41
CA GLY A 325 4.16 -32.93 11.94
C GLY A 325 4.17 -33.06 13.47
N GLY A 326 5.24 -33.66 14.00
CA GLY A 326 5.44 -33.82 15.42
C GLY A 326 5.96 -32.54 16.07
N ASN A 327 5.54 -32.26 17.30
CA ASN A 327 6.10 -31.18 18.09
C ASN A 327 7.57 -31.46 18.42
N SER A 328 8.38 -30.41 18.58
CA SER A 328 9.74 -30.61 19.08
C SER A 328 9.79 -30.76 20.59
N GLY A 329 10.90 -31.32 21.07
CA GLY A 329 11.20 -31.39 22.49
C GLY A 329 11.53 -30.01 23.06
N SER A 330 11.20 -29.79 24.33
CA SER A 330 11.65 -28.61 25.08
C SER A 330 13.17 -28.64 25.29
N GLY A 331 13.79 -27.46 25.36
CA GLY A 331 15.19 -27.34 25.77
C GLY A 331 15.40 -27.72 27.24
N GLY A 332 16.59 -28.24 27.55
CA GLY A 332 16.99 -28.57 28.91
C GLY A 332 17.33 -27.33 29.74
N ALA A 333 17.13 -27.37 31.06
CA ALA A 333 17.57 -26.27 31.93
C ALA A 333 19.10 -26.15 31.95
N GLY A 334 19.61 -24.93 32.06
CA GLY A 334 21.02 -24.68 32.33
C GLY A 334 21.40 -25.13 33.74
N GLY A 335 22.61 -25.64 33.89
CA GLY A 335 23.17 -26.04 35.18
C GLY A 335 23.46 -24.84 36.07
N GLN A 336 23.36 -25.00 37.38
CA GLN A 336 23.66 -23.95 38.34
C GLN A 336 25.16 -23.61 38.35
N GLY A 337 25.50 -22.34 38.56
CA GLY A 337 26.87 -21.91 38.79
C GLY A 337 27.37 -22.34 40.18
N GLY A 338 28.67 -22.63 40.29
CA GLY A 338 29.28 -23.01 41.56
C GLY A 338 29.47 -21.82 42.48
N ALA A 339 29.31 -21.99 43.80
CA ALA A 339 29.62 -20.93 44.74
C ALA A 339 31.13 -20.63 44.78
N GLY A 340 31.50 -19.38 45.01
CA GLY A 340 32.90 -19.02 45.28
C GLY A 340 33.37 -19.53 46.64
N GLY A 341 34.67 -19.82 46.78
CA GLY A 341 35.28 -20.19 48.05
C GLY A 341 35.54 -18.97 48.94
N VAL A 342 35.42 -19.14 50.26
CA VAL A 342 35.87 -18.11 51.21
C VAL A 342 37.40 -17.97 51.15
N GLY A 343 37.92 -16.75 51.28
CA GLY A 343 39.33 -16.50 51.47
C GLY A 343 39.81 -17.00 52.84
N GLY A 344 41.06 -17.46 52.91
CA GLY A 344 41.70 -17.86 54.15
C GLY A 344 42.03 -16.66 55.03
N HIS A 345 42.17 -16.89 56.34
CA HIS A 345 42.52 -15.84 57.28
C HIS A 345 44.02 -15.53 57.22
N GLY A 346 44.40 -14.25 57.36
CA GLY A 346 45.80 -13.83 57.48
C GLY A 346 46.37 -14.07 58.90
N SER A 347 47.67 -13.84 59.06
CA SER A 347 48.35 -13.88 60.37
C SER A 347 47.75 -12.91 61.39
N ALA A 348 47.85 -13.25 62.68
CA ALA A 348 47.23 -12.48 63.76
C ALA A 348 47.82 -11.06 63.93
N LEU A 349 49.00 -10.77 63.37
CA LEU A 349 49.73 -9.52 63.59
C LEU A 349 49.81 -8.61 62.36
N PHE A 350 50.15 -9.14 61.18
CA PHE A 350 50.38 -8.33 59.96
C PHE A 350 49.80 -8.95 58.67
N GLY A 351 48.91 -9.94 58.78
CA GLY A 351 48.42 -10.68 57.62
C GLY A 351 47.09 -10.15 57.12
N THR A 352 46.98 -9.97 55.81
CA THR A 352 45.69 -9.69 55.17
C THR A 352 44.92 -11.00 54.96
N THR A 353 43.60 -10.97 55.13
CA THR A 353 42.74 -12.08 54.68
C THR A 353 42.87 -12.25 53.18
N GLY A 354 42.83 -13.49 52.70
CA GLY A 354 42.72 -13.77 51.28
C GLY A 354 41.42 -13.22 50.71
N ALA A 355 41.42 -12.88 49.42
CA ALA A 355 40.21 -12.46 48.74
C ALA A 355 39.22 -13.62 48.64
N ASN A 356 37.92 -13.33 48.75
CA ASN A 356 36.87 -14.31 48.49
C ASN A 356 36.80 -14.62 46.98
N GLY A 357 36.48 -15.86 46.65
CA GLY A 357 36.18 -16.25 45.27
C GLY A 357 34.82 -15.71 44.83
N ASN A 358 34.71 -15.29 43.58
CA ASN A 358 33.45 -15.00 42.93
C ASN A 358 32.67 -16.30 42.68
N GLY A 359 31.35 -16.19 42.65
CA GLY A 359 30.48 -17.25 42.18
C GLY A 359 30.63 -17.46 40.68
N GLY A 360 30.52 -18.70 40.22
CA GLY A 360 30.53 -19.02 38.80
C GLY A 360 29.19 -18.70 38.14
N ALA A 361 29.20 -18.36 36.86
CA ALA A 361 27.97 -18.09 36.11
C ALA A 361 27.12 -19.37 35.99
N GLY A 362 25.79 -19.19 35.95
CA GLY A 362 24.88 -20.27 35.60
C GLY A 362 24.97 -20.61 34.11
N GLY A 363 24.67 -21.85 33.77
CA GLY A 363 24.62 -22.31 32.39
C GLY A 363 23.44 -21.70 31.64
N VAL A 364 23.61 -21.47 30.34
CA VAL A 364 22.49 -21.09 29.48
C VAL A 364 21.47 -22.24 29.38
N GLY A 365 20.19 -21.92 29.31
CA GLY A 365 19.16 -22.91 29.00
C GLY A 365 19.29 -23.39 27.55
N GLY A 366 18.89 -24.63 27.30
CA GLY A 366 18.89 -25.21 25.96
C GLY A 366 17.76 -24.62 25.11
N ASP A 367 18.01 -24.54 23.81
CA ASP A 367 16.96 -24.19 22.84
C ASP A 367 16.02 -25.39 22.62
N PRO A 368 14.73 -25.17 22.32
CA PRO A 368 13.85 -26.25 21.88
C PRO A 368 14.27 -26.79 20.51
N GLY A 369 13.87 -28.02 20.20
CA GLY A 369 14.17 -28.60 18.89
C GLY A 369 13.39 -27.93 17.75
N ALA A 370 13.75 -28.23 16.50
CA ALA A 370 12.92 -27.86 15.34
C ALA A 370 11.69 -28.78 15.28
N PRO A 371 10.45 -28.27 15.14
CA PRO A 371 9.27 -29.11 14.95
C PRO A 371 9.26 -29.76 13.57
N GLY A 372 8.45 -30.81 13.42
CA GLY A 372 8.26 -31.49 12.15
C GLY A 372 7.25 -30.77 11.25
N ASN A 373 7.44 -30.88 9.94
CA ASN A 373 6.46 -30.38 8.95
C ASN A 373 5.29 -31.36 8.82
N GLY A 374 4.11 -30.87 8.43
CA GLY A 374 2.99 -31.70 8.01
C GLY A 374 3.28 -32.40 6.68
N GLY A 375 2.72 -33.59 6.51
CA GLY A 375 2.78 -34.39 5.29
C GLY A 375 1.75 -33.94 4.26
N THR A 376 2.01 -34.27 3.00
CA THR A 376 1.13 -34.01 1.86
C THR A 376 -0.10 -34.90 1.87
N GLY A 377 -1.25 -34.32 1.47
CA GLY A 377 -2.49 -35.05 1.28
C GLY A 377 -2.49 -35.89 0.00
N GLY A 378 -3.25 -36.99 0.01
CA GLY A 378 -3.34 -37.91 -1.11
C GLY A 378 -4.23 -37.36 -2.23
N ALA A 379 -3.94 -37.71 -3.48
CA ALA A 379 -4.74 -37.24 -4.63
C ALA A 379 -6.21 -37.69 -4.55
N GLY A 380 -7.14 -36.92 -5.12
CA GLY A 380 -8.56 -37.26 -5.14
C GLY A 380 -8.82 -38.61 -5.84
N PRO A 381 -9.63 -39.51 -5.26
CA PRO A 381 -9.92 -40.82 -5.85
C PRO A 381 -10.91 -40.76 -7.01
N ASP A 382 -11.78 -39.74 -7.03
CA ASP A 382 -12.84 -39.53 -8.01
C ASP A 382 -13.23 -38.04 -8.10
N ALA A 383 -14.15 -37.71 -9.01
CA ALA A 383 -14.61 -36.35 -9.25
C ALA A 383 -15.33 -35.67 -8.07
N THR A 384 -15.95 -36.45 -7.18
CA THR A 384 -16.77 -35.93 -6.06
C THR A 384 -16.00 -35.81 -4.76
N THR A 385 -14.91 -36.56 -4.64
CA THR A 385 -14.07 -36.61 -3.45
C THR A 385 -12.84 -35.72 -3.69
N PRO A 386 -12.67 -34.62 -2.93
CA PRO A 386 -11.51 -33.77 -3.06
C PRO A 386 -10.20 -34.53 -2.80
N GLY A 387 -9.10 -33.97 -3.29
CA GLY A 387 -7.78 -34.33 -2.76
C GLY A 387 -7.77 -34.22 -1.24
N GLY A 388 -7.01 -35.08 -0.57
CA GLY A 388 -6.87 -35.03 0.87
C GLY A 388 -6.20 -33.74 1.32
N THR A 389 -6.56 -33.21 2.48
CA THR A 389 -5.91 -32.01 3.01
C THR A 389 -4.47 -32.30 3.40
N GLY A 390 -3.61 -31.29 3.38
CA GLY A 390 -2.28 -31.39 3.98
C GLY A 390 -2.36 -31.59 5.50
N GLY A 391 -1.34 -32.22 6.08
CA GLY A 391 -1.20 -32.34 7.53
C GLY A 391 -0.75 -31.04 8.17
N ASN A 392 -1.09 -30.82 9.43
CA ASN A 392 -0.66 -29.61 10.15
C ASN A 392 0.81 -29.70 10.55
N GLY A 393 1.53 -28.58 10.61
CA GLY A 393 2.88 -28.52 11.15
C GLY A 393 2.94 -28.65 12.66
N GLY A 394 4.08 -29.09 13.19
CA GLY A 394 4.32 -29.23 14.62
C GLY A 394 4.69 -27.92 15.33
N ASP A 395 4.44 -27.87 16.63
CA ASP A 395 4.79 -26.75 17.50
C ASP A 395 6.19 -26.91 18.12
N PRO A 396 6.92 -25.80 18.35
CA PRO A 396 8.16 -25.85 19.12
C PRO A 396 7.90 -26.11 20.60
N GLY A 397 8.77 -26.90 21.22
CA GLY A 397 8.80 -27.08 22.67
C GLY A 397 9.18 -25.80 23.42
N ALA A 398 8.97 -25.81 24.74
CA ALA A 398 9.38 -24.70 25.58
C ALA A 398 10.91 -24.53 25.63
N PRO A 399 11.45 -23.30 25.64
CA PRO A 399 12.87 -23.08 25.87
C PRO A 399 13.28 -23.47 27.29
N GLY A 400 14.51 -23.97 27.44
CA GLY A 400 15.07 -24.29 28.74
C GLY A 400 15.36 -23.03 29.55
N VAL A 401 15.05 -23.04 30.85
CA VAL A 401 15.41 -21.94 31.75
C VAL A 401 16.93 -21.90 31.97
N GLY A 402 17.51 -20.70 32.05
CA GLY A 402 18.91 -20.56 32.42
C GLY A 402 19.17 -20.96 33.88
N GLY A 403 20.37 -21.47 34.15
CA GLY A 403 20.81 -21.77 35.50
C GLY A 403 21.05 -20.50 36.30
N VAL A 404 20.75 -20.51 37.59
CA VAL A 404 21.10 -19.46 38.54
C VAL A 404 22.62 -19.41 38.71
N GLY A 405 23.17 -18.21 38.78
CA GLY A 405 24.58 -18.02 39.08
C GLY A 405 24.92 -18.42 40.52
N GLY A 406 26.15 -18.87 40.73
CA GLY A 406 26.65 -19.29 42.03
C GLY A 406 26.77 -18.11 42.99
N SER A 407 26.56 -18.35 44.27
CA SER A 407 26.73 -17.32 45.31
C SER A 407 28.19 -16.89 45.44
N ALA A 408 28.43 -15.62 45.80
CA ALA A 408 29.76 -15.13 46.14
C ALA A 408 30.31 -15.87 47.37
N GLY A 409 31.63 -16.06 47.45
CA GLY A 409 32.28 -16.70 48.59
C GLY A 409 32.28 -15.85 49.87
N GLY A 410 31.85 -14.59 49.82
CA GLY A 410 31.79 -13.68 50.97
C GLY A 410 31.85 -12.20 50.55
N PRO A 411 31.90 -11.25 51.49
CA PRO A 411 31.97 -9.81 51.20
C PRO A 411 33.14 -9.45 50.27
N GLY A 412 32.91 -8.57 49.30
CA GLY A 412 33.91 -8.14 48.31
C GLY A 412 34.07 -9.07 47.09
N ALA A 413 33.45 -10.24 47.08
CA ALA A 413 33.29 -11.07 45.88
C ALA A 413 31.92 -10.85 45.23
N VAL A 414 31.84 -11.16 43.93
CA VAL A 414 30.63 -10.98 43.12
C VAL A 414 29.95 -12.34 42.92
N ALA A 415 28.62 -12.39 43.01
CA ALA A 415 27.85 -13.57 42.64
C ALA A 415 27.90 -13.80 41.12
N GLY A 416 27.79 -15.05 40.69
CA GLY A 416 27.71 -15.37 39.27
C GLY A 416 26.43 -14.80 38.64
N ALA A 417 26.51 -14.45 37.36
CA ALA A 417 25.31 -14.10 36.60
C ALA A 417 24.44 -15.34 36.38
N THR A 418 23.11 -15.16 36.42
CA THR A 418 22.13 -16.15 35.94
C THR A 418 22.33 -16.35 34.44
N GLY A 419 22.36 -17.59 33.99
CA GLY A 419 22.37 -17.94 32.57
C GLY A 419 21.08 -17.46 31.89
N ALA A 420 21.18 -17.15 30.60
CA ALA A 420 20.01 -16.79 29.80
C ALA A 420 19.09 -18.01 29.60
N THR A 421 17.78 -17.77 29.55
CA THR A 421 16.81 -18.75 29.03
C THR A 421 17.11 -19.02 27.55
N GLY A 422 16.91 -20.26 27.10
CA GLY A 422 17.00 -20.62 25.69
C GLY A 422 16.03 -19.80 24.83
N THR A 423 16.28 -19.78 23.54
CA THR A 423 15.52 -18.95 22.59
C THR A 423 14.72 -19.82 21.63
N ILE A 424 13.49 -19.40 21.35
CA ILE A 424 12.76 -19.91 20.18
C ILE A 424 13.22 -19.06 18.99
N VAL A 425 13.78 -19.70 17.96
CA VAL A 425 14.13 -19.02 16.70
C VAL A 425 12.84 -18.82 15.89
N PRO A 426 12.39 -17.57 15.67
CA PRO A 426 11.19 -17.31 14.85
C PRO A 426 11.41 -17.80 13.41
N GLY A 427 10.41 -18.46 12.82
CA GLY A 427 10.47 -19.02 11.47
C GLY A 427 10.94 -20.48 11.37
N ASN A 428 11.28 -21.12 12.50
CA ASN A 428 11.58 -22.55 12.56
C ASN A 428 10.37 -23.37 13.05
N GLY A 429 9.13 -22.92 12.86
CA GLY A 429 7.95 -23.75 13.16
C GLY A 429 7.75 -24.86 12.13
N GLY A 430 6.99 -25.90 12.47
CA GLY A 430 6.61 -26.91 11.49
C GLY A 430 5.69 -26.29 10.44
N ASN A 431 6.01 -26.43 9.16
CA ASN A 431 5.15 -25.96 8.09
C ASN A 431 3.98 -26.91 7.87
N GLY A 432 2.84 -26.39 7.43
CA GLY A 432 1.73 -27.22 6.96
C GLY A 432 2.10 -28.00 5.70
N GLY A 433 1.55 -29.20 5.55
CA GLY A 433 1.70 -30.02 4.35
C GLY A 433 0.86 -29.50 3.19
N ALA A 434 1.25 -29.82 1.96
CA ALA A 434 0.44 -29.46 0.79
C ALA A 434 -0.83 -30.32 0.70
N GLY A 435 -1.91 -29.74 0.19
CA GLY A 435 -3.11 -30.48 -0.18
C GLY A 435 -2.88 -31.39 -1.38
N GLY A 436 -3.60 -32.50 -1.43
CA GLY A 436 -3.54 -33.46 -2.54
C GLY A 436 -4.15 -32.89 -3.82
N ALA A 437 -3.62 -33.28 -4.98
CA ALA A 437 -4.21 -32.89 -6.25
C ALA A 437 -5.62 -33.49 -6.44
N GLY A 438 -6.48 -32.81 -7.17
CA GLY A 438 -7.79 -33.31 -7.55
C GLY A 438 -7.72 -34.44 -8.57
N TYR A 439 -8.80 -35.21 -8.67
CA TYR A 439 -8.90 -36.35 -9.59
C TYR A 439 -8.86 -35.91 -11.06
N ILE A 440 -7.99 -36.51 -11.86
CA ILE A 440 -7.99 -36.32 -13.32
C ILE A 440 -9.07 -37.24 -13.91
N GLU A 441 -10.14 -36.65 -14.44
CA GLU A 441 -11.25 -37.39 -15.03
C GLU A 441 -10.85 -37.97 -16.40
N THR A 442 -10.81 -39.30 -16.47
CA THR A 442 -10.39 -40.07 -17.65
C THR A 442 -11.56 -40.47 -18.57
N GLY A 443 -12.80 -40.20 -18.15
CA GLY A 443 -14.03 -40.49 -18.89
C GLY A 443 -14.89 -39.24 -19.14
N LEU A 444 -16.22 -39.39 -19.02
CA LEU A 444 -17.19 -38.30 -19.15
C LEU A 444 -17.51 -37.77 -17.74
N GLY A 445 -17.10 -36.55 -17.43
CA GLY A 445 -17.29 -35.97 -16.10
C GLY A 445 -16.36 -34.80 -15.81
N ASP A 446 -16.56 -34.19 -14.65
CA ASP A 446 -15.74 -33.08 -14.17
C ASP A 446 -14.48 -33.57 -13.45
N GLY A 447 -13.40 -32.81 -13.50
CA GLY A 447 -12.22 -33.06 -12.69
C GLY A 447 -12.51 -32.84 -11.20
N GLY A 448 -11.85 -33.62 -10.33
CA GLY A 448 -12.05 -33.52 -8.89
C GLY A 448 -11.43 -32.26 -8.28
N ARG A 449 -11.96 -31.78 -7.16
CA ARG A 449 -11.39 -30.64 -6.41
C ARG A 449 -10.02 -30.99 -5.82
N GLY A 450 -9.09 -30.04 -5.81
CA GLY A 450 -7.86 -30.14 -5.01
C GLY A 450 -8.14 -30.12 -3.51
N GLY A 451 -7.24 -30.71 -2.72
CA GLY A 451 -7.30 -30.69 -1.26
C GLY A 451 -6.71 -29.40 -0.68
N ASP A 452 -7.19 -28.96 0.47
CA ASP A 452 -6.68 -27.74 1.11
C ASP A 452 -5.30 -27.97 1.73
N GLY A 453 -4.49 -26.92 1.83
CA GLY A 453 -3.21 -26.94 2.54
C GLY A 453 -3.39 -27.13 4.05
N GLY A 454 -2.42 -27.79 4.70
CA GLY A 454 -2.39 -27.94 6.15
C GLY A 454 -2.02 -26.64 6.85
N ALA A 455 -2.42 -26.46 8.11
CA ALA A 455 -2.03 -25.28 8.89
C ALA A 455 -0.55 -25.37 9.33
N GLY A 456 0.13 -24.22 9.42
CA GLY A 456 1.43 -24.14 10.08
C GLY A 456 1.32 -24.39 11.59
N GLY A 457 2.36 -24.98 12.18
CA GLY A 457 2.58 -24.92 13.63
C GLY A 457 2.89 -23.48 14.06
N ALA A 458 2.99 -23.20 15.35
CA ALA A 458 2.97 -21.83 15.91
C ALA A 458 3.87 -20.78 15.20
N TYR A 459 5.01 -21.17 14.61
CA TYR A 459 5.93 -20.29 13.86
C TYR A 459 6.13 -20.72 12.39
N GLY A 460 5.34 -21.67 11.89
CA GLY A 460 5.46 -22.27 10.58
C GLY A 460 4.48 -21.67 9.58
N SER A 461 4.77 -21.83 8.30
CA SER A 461 3.85 -21.40 7.24
C SER A 461 2.72 -22.40 7.04
N GLY A 462 1.59 -21.92 6.54
CA GLY A 462 0.56 -22.78 5.96
C GLY A 462 1.11 -23.56 4.76
N GLY A 463 0.51 -24.72 4.50
CA GLY A 463 0.80 -25.52 3.31
C GLY A 463 0.02 -25.04 2.10
N ASN A 464 0.51 -25.34 0.91
CA ASN A 464 -0.18 -24.93 -0.32
C ASN A 464 -1.41 -25.79 -0.60
N GLY A 465 -2.43 -25.19 -1.20
CA GLY A 465 -3.58 -25.91 -1.73
C GLY A 465 -3.19 -26.83 -2.89
N GLY A 466 -3.86 -27.98 -2.99
CA GLY A 466 -3.72 -28.92 -4.08
C GLY A 466 -4.35 -28.39 -5.36
N LYS A 467 -3.77 -28.72 -6.53
CA LYS A 467 -4.36 -28.33 -7.81
C LYS A 467 -5.69 -29.05 -8.04
N GLY A 468 -6.64 -28.40 -8.71
CA GLY A 468 -7.82 -29.04 -9.25
C GLY A 468 -7.46 -30.07 -10.33
N GLY A 469 -8.28 -31.11 -10.45
CA GLY A 469 -8.10 -32.15 -11.46
C GLY A 469 -8.57 -31.70 -12.83
N ASN A 470 -7.89 -32.14 -13.89
CA ASN A 470 -8.29 -31.85 -15.27
C ASN A 470 -9.39 -32.82 -15.73
N ALA A 471 -10.30 -32.35 -16.57
CA ALA A 471 -11.09 -33.22 -17.44
C ALA A 471 -10.27 -33.58 -18.68
N THR A 472 -10.43 -34.79 -19.23
CA THR A 472 -9.65 -35.24 -20.41
C THR A 472 -10.47 -35.50 -21.67
N VAL A 473 -11.77 -35.78 -21.55
CA VAL A 473 -12.66 -36.05 -22.70
C VAL A 473 -13.79 -35.02 -22.79
N SER A 474 -14.64 -34.92 -21.76
CA SER A 474 -15.71 -33.91 -21.69
C SER A 474 -16.09 -33.64 -20.24
N GLY A 475 -16.12 -32.37 -19.85
CA GLY A 475 -16.51 -31.90 -18.52
C GLY A 475 -15.61 -30.76 -18.03
N SER A 476 -16.00 -30.15 -16.93
CA SER A 476 -15.30 -29.00 -16.35
C SER A 476 -14.08 -29.42 -15.53
N GLY A 477 -13.09 -28.54 -15.43
CA GLY A 477 -11.96 -28.75 -14.53
C GLY A 477 -12.37 -28.57 -13.06
N GLY A 478 -11.70 -29.29 -12.16
CA GLY A 478 -11.93 -29.17 -10.73
C GLY A 478 -11.39 -27.87 -10.15
N ARG A 479 -12.01 -27.35 -9.09
CA ARG A 479 -11.49 -26.19 -8.35
C ARG A 479 -10.19 -26.54 -7.61
N GLY A 480 -9.26 -25.59 -7.49
CA GLY A 480 -8.11 -25.71 -6.60
C GLY A 480 -8.48 -25.82 -5.11
N GLY A 481 -7.58 -26.38 -4.31
CA GLY A 481 -7.68 -26.36 -2.86
C GLY A 481 -7.22 -25.00 -2.30
N ASP A 482 -7.76 -24.60 -1.16
CA ASP A 482 -7.38 -23.32 -0.54
C ASP A 482 -6.02 -23.47 0.20
N GLY A 483 -5.29 -22.38 0.32
CA GLY A 483 -4.04 -22.32 1.05
C GLY A 483 -4.23 -22.48 2.57
N GLY A 484 -3.27 -23.13 3.22
CA GLY A 484 -3.30 -23.36 4.66
C GLY A 484 -3.09 -22.07 5.47
N ALA A 485 -3.66 -22.02 6.66
CA ALA A 485 -3.42 -20.93 7.60
C ALA A 485 -1.97 -20.97 8.15
N PRO A 486 -1.37 -19.81 8.46
CA PRO A 486 -0.09 -19.70 9.15
C PRO A 486 -0.19 -20.26 10.57
N GLY A 487 0.98 -20.36 11.20
CA GLY A 487 1.07 -20.50 12.65
C GLY A 487 0.41 -19.36 13.41
N SER A 488 -0.06 -19.68 14.62
CA SER A 488 -0.75 -18.73 15.51
C SER A 488 0.13 -17.61 16.09
N LEU A 489 1.46 -17.71 16.01
CA LEU A 489 2.41 -16.72 16.53
C LEU A 489 3.24 -16.06 15.42
N ALA A 490 3.62 -16.80 14.38
CA ALA A 490 4.30 -16.32 13.19
C ALA A 490 4.17 -17.32 12.02
N GLY A 491 4.37 -16.85 10.80
CA GLY A 491 4.34 -17.69 9.59
C GLY A 491 3.62 -17.00 8.44
N GLY A 492 3.85 -17.49 7.22
CA GLY A 492 3.08 -17.07 6.04
C GLY A 492 1.86 -17.96 5.83
N GLY A 493 0.81 -17.42 5.21
CA GLY A 493 -0.27 -18.25 4.66
C GLY A 493 0.22 -19.07 3.48
N GLY A 494 -0.40 -20.22 3.25
CA GLY A 494 -0.10 -21.06 2.08
C GLY A 494 -0.75 -20.51 0.81
N ASP A 495 -0.16 -20.80 -0.35
CA ASP A 495 -0.75 -20.40 -1.62
C ASP A 495 -1.97 -21.26 -1.97
N GLY A 496 -2.95 -20.67 -2.67
CA GLY A 496 -4.08 -21.40 -3.25
C GLY A 496 -3.64 -22.31 -4.40
N GLY A 497 -4.31 -23.46 -4.54
CA GLY A 497 -4.10 -24.39 -5.64
C GLY A 497 -4.69 -23.86 -6.95
N GLY A 498 -4.03 -24.09 -8.08
CA GLY A 498 -4.60 -23.75 -9.39
C GLY A 498 -5.81 -24.62 -9.75
N GLY A 499 -6.76 -24.07 -10.49
CA GLY A 499 -7.88 -24.80 -11.06
C GLY A 499 -7.46 -25.76 -12.17
N GLY A 500 -8.23 -26.83 -12.36
CA GLY A 500 -8.01 -27.80 -13.42
C GLY A 500 -8.52 -27.31 -14.77
N ASP A 501 -7.97 -27.82 -15.87
CA ASP A 501 -8.45 -27.54 -17.22
C ASP A 501 -9.72 -28.34 -17.54
N GLY A 502 -10.66 -27.72 -18.26
CA GLY A 502 -11.82 -28.39 -18.83
C GLY A 502 -11.49 -29.17 -20.11
N ALA A 503 -12.39 -30.05 -20.54
CA ALA A 503 -12.28 -30.78 -21.81
C ALA A 503 -13.59 -30.74 -22.59
N GLY A 504 -13.48 -30.87 -23.92
CA GLY A 504 -14.63 -30.78 -24.82
C GLY A 504 -15.19 -29.35 -24.84
N ASN A 505 -16.38 -29.15 -24.26
CA ASN A 505 -17.01 -27.84 -24.05
C ASN A 505 -17.02 -27.44 -22.56
N GLY A 506 -16.25 -28.12 -21.72
CA GLY A 506 -16.22 -27.88 -20.28
C GLY A 506 -15.43 -26.64 -19.89
N ASN A 507 -15.88 -25.99 -18.82
CA ASN A 507 -15.21 -24.83 -18.25
C ASN A 507 -13.92 -25.21 -17.54
N GLY A 508 -12.98 -24.29 -17.43
CA GLY A 508 -11.88 -24.42 -16.47
C GLY A 508 -12.37 -24.32 -15.03
N GLY A 509 -11.68 -24.98 -14.11
CA GLY A 509 -11.96 -24.89 -12.69
C GLY A 509 -11.43 -23.59 -12.08
N ASP A 510 -12.09 -23.08 -11.04
CA ASP A 510 -11.61 -21.90 -10.33
C ASP A 510 -10.32 -22.19 -9.54
N GLY A 511 -9.50 -21.18 -9.31
CA GLY A 511 -8.38 -21.24 -8.37
C GLY A 511 -8.83 -21.33 -6.91
N GLY A 512 -7.94 -21.81 -6.04
CA GLY A 512 -8.10 -21.76 -4.59
C GLY A 512 -7.69 -20.40 -4.03
N ASP A 513 -8.28 -19.98 -2.91
CA ASP A 513 -7.89 -18.76 -2.21
C ASP A 513 -6.56 -18.98 -1.48
N GLY A 514 -5.73 -17.93 -1.37
CA GLY A 514 -4.53 -17.94 -0.55
C GLY A 514 -4.85 -17.84 0.94
N GLY A 515 -3.98 -18.37 1.80
CA GLY A 515 -4.15 -18.33 3.25
C GLY A 515 -3.82 -16.96 3.85
N ASP A 516 -4.62 -16.49 4.80
CA ASP A 516 -4.39 -15.22 5.51
C ASP A 516 -3.23 -15.31 6.49
N ALA A 517 -2.40 -14.28 6.60
CA ALA A 517 -1.33 -14.19 7.59
C ALA A 517 -1.68 -13.24 8.75
N VAL A 518 -1.70 -13.76 9.98
CA VAL A 518 -1.87 -12.94 11.19
C VAL A 518 -0.62 -13.00 12.06
N ASN A 519 0.00 -11.85 12.31
CA ASN A 519 1.15 -11.72 13.20
C ASN A 519 0.81 -10.92 14.46
N ALA A 520 0.94 -11.58 15.62
CA ALA A 520 0.88 -10.97 16.94
C ALA A 520 2.28 -10.70 17.55
N GLY A 521 3.35 -11.19 16.91
CA GLY A 521 4.74 -11.03 17.32
C GLY A 521 5.54 -10.02 16.48
N THR A 522 6.85 -10.26 16.34
CA THR A 522 7.80 -9.38 15.62
C THR A 522 8.18 -9.88 14.22
N ALA A 523 7.62 -11.01 13.77
CA ALA A 523 7.92 -11.60 12.47
C ALA A 523 7.02 -11.01 11.37
N ASN A 524 7.45 -11.04 10.11
CA ASN A 524 6.61 -10.56 9.00
C ASN A 524 5.34 -11.42 8.86
N ALA A 525 4.23 -10.78 8.51
CA ALA A 525 3.00 -11.46 8.09
C ALA A 525 2.98 -11.48 6.55
N THR A 526 2.97 -12.67 5.95
CA THR A 526 2.90 -12.82 4.49
C THR A 526 1.69 -13.66 4.10
N GLY A 527 0.65 -13.06 3.56
CA GLY A 527 -0.51 -13.79 3.02
C GLY A 527 -0.11 -14.63 1.80
N GLY A 528 -0.78 -15.75 1.59
CA GLY A 528 -0.55 -16.63 0.44
C GLY A 528 -1.17 -16.08 -0.84
N ALA A 529 -0.59 -16.36 -2.00
CA ALA A 529 -1.17 -15.94 -3.27
C ALA A 529 -2.43 -16.77 -3.60
N GLY A 530 -3.37 -16.17 -4.34
CA GLY A 530 -4.49 -16.90 -4.93
C GLY A 530 -4.03 -17.81 -6.07
N GLY A 531 -4.67 -18.97 -6.22
CA GLY A 531 -4.40 -19.89 -7.31
C GLY A 531 -4.97 -19.41 -8.64
N ASP A 532 -4.30 -19.71 -9.75
CA ASP A 532 -4.81 -19.38 -11.09
C ASP A 532 -6.04 -20.23 -11.45
N GLY A 533 -6.98 -19.67 -12.20
CA GLY A 533 -8.07 -20.42 -12.80
C GLY A 533 -7.59 -21.31 -13.95
N GLY A 534 -8.19 -22.49 -14.10
CA GLY A 534 -7.91 -23.41 -15.19
C GLY A 534 -8.51 -22.97 -16.53
N ASN A 535 -8.04 -23.54 -17.63
CA ASN A 535 -8.51 -23.17 -18.97
C ASN A 535 -9.79 -23.92 -19.34
N GLY A 536 -10.75 -23.23 -19.95
CA GLY A 536 -11.84 -23.86 -20.69
C GLY A 536 -11.40 -24.25 -22.10
N ILE A 537 -11.98 -25.33 -22.63
CA ILE A 537 -11.72 -25.81 -24.00
C ILE A 537 -13.02 -25.72 -24.82
N GLY A 538 -12.89 -25.47 -26.13
CA GLY A 538 -14.03 -25.38 -27.05
C GLY A 538 -14.94 -24.21 -26.71
N ALA A 539 -16.20 -24.51 -26.37
CA ALA A 539 -17.18 -23.51 -25.91
C ALA A 539 -17.11 -23.20 -24.40
N GLY A 540 -16.23 -23.86 -23.65
CA GLY A 540 -16.10 -23.69 -22.20
C GLY A 540 -15.43 -22.38 -21.81
N ASN A 541 -15.86 -21.78 -20.70
CA ASN A 541 -15.27 -20.57 -20.14
C ASN A 541 -14.01 -20.89 -19.32
N GLY A 542 -13.09 -19.94 -19.21
CA GLY A 542 -11.98 -20.04 -18.26
C GLY A 542 -12.46 -19.95 -16.81
N GLY A 543 -11.76 -20.63 -15.90
CA GLY A 543 -12.02 -20.55 -14.46
C GLY A 543 -11.55 -19.21 -13.88
N ASN A 544 -12.15 -18.75 -12.79
CA ASN A 544 -11.71 -17.53 -12.12
C ASN A 544 -10.44 -17.79 -11.30
N GLY A 545 -9.58 -16.78 -11.15
CA GLY A 545 -8.48 -16.81 -10.20
C GLY A 545 -8.96 -16.70 -8.75
N GLY A 546 -8.22 -17.31 -7.83
CA GLY A 546 -8.47 -17.24 -6.39
C GLY A 546 -8.02 -15.91 -5.79
N ARG A 547 -8.58 -15.54 -4.64
CA ARG A 547 -8.18 -14.32 -3.93
C ARG A 547 -6.84 -14.52 -3.22
N GLY A 548 -6.03 -13.48 -3.16
CA GLY A 548 -4.85 -13.46 -2.31
C GLY A 548 -5.23 -13.36 -0.83
N GLY A 549 -4.43 -13.96 0.04
CA GLY A 549 -4.64 -13.95 1.49
C GLY A 549 -4.28 -12.60 2.11
N ASP A 550 -5.03 -12.20 3.14
CA ASP A 550 -4.79 -10.95 3.86
C ASP A 550 -3.51 -11.03 4.71
N ALA A 551 -2.95 -9.88 5.09
CA ALA A 551 -1.82 -9.80 6.02
C ALA A 551 -2.08 -8.79 7.14
N LEU A 552 -2.08 -9.26 8.38
CA LEU A 552 -2.51 -8.49 9.54
C LEU A 552 -1.42 -8.48 10.62
N THR A 553 -0.86 -7.31 10.93
CA THR A 553 0.03 -7.11 12.09
C THR A 553 -0.71 -6.38 13.20
N LEU A 554 -1.01 -7.07 14.29
CA LEU A 554 -1.83 -6.54 15.39
C LEU A 554 -1.01 -5.91 16.52
N ASN A 555 0.28 -6.18 16.58
CA ASN A 555 1.17 -5.70 17.65
C ASN A 555 1.70 -4.30 17.35
N SER A 556 1.37 -3.34 18.22
CA SER A 556 1.73 -1.94 18.04
C SER A 556 3.22 -1.60 18.19
N ALA A 557 3.99 -2.49 18.82
CA ALA A 557 5.45 -2.38 18.93
C ALA A 557 6.18 -3.09 17.79
N SER A 558 5.46 -3.77 16.89
CA SER A 558 6.08 -4.59 15.86
C SER A 558 6.62 -3.75 14.71
N THR A 559 7.85 -4.02 14.31
CA THR A 559 8.47 -3.47 13.09
C THR A 559 8.25 -4.36 11.87
N ALA A 560 7.44 -5.41 12.02
CA ALA A 560 7.16 -6.39 10.98
C ALA A 560 6.43 -5.78 9.78
N THR A 561 6.81 -6.22 8.58
CA THR A 561 6.07 -5.89 7.37
C THR A 561 4.87 -6.82 7.24
N ALA A 562 3.71 -6.25 6.92
CA ALA A 562 2.52 -6.99 6.51
C ALA A 562 2.45 -6.98 4.98
N THR A 563 2.65 -8.13 4.35
CA THR A 563 2.60 -8.33 2.90
C THR A 563 1.45 -9.26 2.57
N ALA A 564 0.38 -8.76 1.96
CA ALA A 564 -0.74 -9.60 1.55
C ALA A 564 -0.43 -10.32 0.23
N GLY A 565 -1.16 -11.39 -0.06
CA GLY A 565 -0.99 -12.18 -1.27
C GLY A 565 -1.63 -11.52 -2.49
N ASP A 566 -1.02 -11.71 -3.66
CA ASP A 566 -1.62 -11.31 -4.93
C ASP A 566 -2.80 -12.24 -5.29
N GLY A 567 -3.77 -11.72 -6.04
CA GLY A 567 -4.85 -12.53 -6.60
C GLY A 567 -4.38 -13.37 -7.79
N GLY A 568 -4.94 -14.58 -7.95
CA GLY A 568 -4.62 -15.49 -9.04
C GLY A 568 -5.14 -14.99 -10.39
N ALA A 569 -4.51 -15.38 -11.48
CA ALA A 569 -4.98 -15.04 -12.83
C ALA A 569 -6.24 -15.85 -13.20
N GLY A 570 -7.13 -15.27 -14.01
CA GLY A 570 -8.22 -16.00 -14.62
C GLY A 570 -7.74 -16.89 -15.77
N GLY A 571 -8.35 -18.06 -15.92
CA GLY A 571 -8.04 -19.00 -17.00
C GLY A 571 -8.55 -18.54 -18.37
N HIS A 572 -7.97 -19.08 -19.43
CA HIS A 572 -8.39 -18.80 -20.80
C HIS A 572 -9.59 -19.67 -21.21
N GLY A 573 -10.42 -19.23 -22.16
CA GLY A 573 -11.54 -20.05 -22.64
C GLY A 573 -12.29 -19.39 -23.80
N ALA A 574 -13.51 -19.87 -24.08
CA ALA A 574 -14.44 -19.21 -25.00
C ALA A 574 -14.74 -17.79 -24.51
N SER A 575 -15.11 -17.65 -23.24
CA SER A 575 -14.99 -16.41 -22.45
C SER A 575 -13.85 -16.57 -21.45
N GLY A 576 -13.08 -15.51 -21.22
CA GLY A 576 -12.00 -15.53 -20.23
C GLY A 576 -12.53 -15.53 -18.79
N GLY A 577 -11.84 -16.24 -17.89
CA GLY A 577 -12.13 -16.20 -16.45
C GLY A 577 -11.66 -14.89 -15.80
N ARG A 578 -12.30 -14.46 -14.72
CA ARG A 578 -11.87 -13.22 -14.03
C ARG A 578 -10.60 -13.47 -13.21
N GLY A 579 -9.76 -12.44 -13.09
CA GLY A 579 -8.67 -12.45 -12.12
C GLY A 579 -9.21 -12.37 -10.69
N GLY A 580 -8.49 -12.95 -9.75
CA GLY A 580 -8.80 -12.89 -8.32
C GLY A 580 -8.37 -11.56 -7.70
N ASN A 581 -9.02 -11.17 -6.61
CA ASN A 581 -8.67 -9.93 -5.90
C ASN A 581 -7.38 -10.13 -5.09
N GLY A 582 -6.57 -9.07 -4.97
CA GLY A 582 -5.44 -9.04 -4.05
C GLY A 582 -5.87 -8.97 -2.58
N GLY A 583 -5.06 -9.54 -1.69
CA GLY A 583 -5.31 -9.51 -0.25
C GLY A 583 -5.04 -8.13 0.37
N ASN A 584 -5.73 -7.83 1.46
CA ASN A 584 -5.58 -6.58 2.22
C ASN A 584 -4.40 -6.66 3.20
N ALA A 585 -3.69 -5.56 3.38
CA ALA A 585 -2.61 -5.45 4.35
C ALA A 585 -2.93 -4.40 5.42
N PHE A 586 -2.83 -4.80 6.69
CA PHE A 586 -3.02 -3.91 7.84
C PHE A 586 -1.85 -4.00 8.82
N THR A 587 -1.48 -2.85 9.39
CA THR A 587 -0.55 -2.80 10.54
C THR A 587 -0.99 -1.84 11.64
N ALA A 588 -1.01 -2.35 12.87
CA ALA A 588 -1.00 -1.53 14.09
C ALA A 588 0.42 -1.16 14.53
N GLY A 589 1.45 -1.72 13.89
CA GLY A 589 2.87 -1.52 14.21
C GLY A 589 3.52 -0.38 13.44
N THR A 590 4.86 -0.36 13.45
CA THR A 590 5.69 0.63 12.74
C THR A 590 6.34 0.07 11.47
N GLY A 591 6.07 -1.18 11.12
CA GLY A 591 6.54 -1.80 9.87
C GLY A 591 5.69 -1.42 8.66
N ASN A 592 6.16 -1.78 7.47
CA ASN A 592 5.50 -1.42 6.21
C ASN A 592 4.22 -2.25 5.95
N VAL A 593 3.31 -1.75 5.13
CA VAL A 593 2.17 -2.50 4.58
C VAL A 593 2.31 -2.61 3.06
N THR A 594 2.16 -3.81 2.54
CA THR A 594 2.21 -4.12 1.10
C THR A 594 0.97 -4.95 0.77
N PRO A 595 -0.14 -4.36 0.32
CA PRO A 595 -1.31 -5.12 -0.10
C PRO A 595 -1.03 -5.88 -1.40
N GLY A 596 -1.85 -6.90 -1.66
CA GLY A 596 -1.77 -7.70 -2.87
C GLY A 596 -2.31 -6.96 -4.08
N ASN A 597 -1.78 -7.26 -5.25
CA ASN A 597 -2.33 -6.82 -6.52
C ASN A 597 -3.46 -7.76 -6.95
N GLY A 598 -4.40 -7.23 -7.73
CA GLY A 598 -5.41 -8.04 -8.40
C GLY A 598 -4.80 -8.87 -9.52
N GLY A 599 -5.28 -10.09 -9.68
CA GLY A 599 -4.89 -11.00 -10.75
C GLY A 599 -5.42 -10.54 -12.11
N ASN A 600 -4.73 -10.91 -13.18
CA ASN A 600 -5.16 -10.57 -14.54
C ASN A 600 -6.34 -11.44 -14.97
N GLY A 601 -7.25 -10.88 -15.76
CA GLY A 601 -8.30 -11.63 -16.43
C GLY A 601 -7.75 -12.53 -17.54
N GLY A 602 -8.39 -13.68 -17.72
CA GLY A 602 -8.04 -14.65 -18.76
C GLY A 602 -8.53 -14.21 -20.14
N ALA A 603 -7.95 -14.81 -21.18
CA ALA A 603 -8.31 -14.51 -22.56
C ALA A 603 -9.58 -15.25 -23.03
N GLY A 604 -10.48 -14.54 -23.71
CA GLY A 604 -11.63 -15.07 -24.42
C GLY A 604 -11.34 -15.26 -25.91
N THR A 605 -11.51 -16.48 -26.40
CA THR A 605 -11.23 -16.85 -27.81
C THR A 605 -12.45 -16.76 -28.72
N ALA A 606 -13.66 -16.77 -28.15
CA ALA A 606 -14.92 -16.74 -28.89
C ALA A 606 -15.91 -15.68 -28.38
N PHE A 607 -15.71 -15.16 -27.17
CA PHE A 607 -16.49 -14.09 -26.54
C PHE A 607 -15.52 -13.12 -25.83
N GLY A 608 -16.00 -12.34 -24.87
CA GLY A 608 -15.18 -11.37 -24.15
C GLY A 608 -14.09 -12.02 -23.28
N GLY A 609 -13.00 -11.28 -23.07
CA GLY A 609 -11.99 -11.62 -22.07
C GLY A 609 -12.52 -11.51 -20.65
N GLY A 610 -11.82 -12.06 -19.68
CA GLY A 610 -12.17 -11.92 -18.27
C GLY A 610 -11.78 -10.55 -17.72
N GLY A 611 -12.53 -10.03 -16.75
CA GLY A 611 -12.11 -8.83 -16.00
C GLY A 611 -10.89 -9.11 -15.13
N GLY A 612 -10.05 -8.10 -14.93
CA GLY A 612 -8.99 -8.13 -13.91
C GLY A 612 -9.56 -8.04 -12.50
N GLY A 613 -8.86 -8.63 -11.53
CA GLY A 613 -9.23 -8.56 -10.12
C GLY A 613 -8.89 -7.21 -9.50
N ASP A 614 -9.56 -6.85 -8.41
CA ASP A 614 -9.28 -5.61 -7.70
C ASP A 614 -8.00 -5.73 -6.85
N GLY A 615 -7.27 -4.63 -6.69
CA GLY A 615 -6.13 -4.54 -5.77
C GLY A 615 -6.57 -4.54 -4.30
N GLY A 616 -5.73 -5.06 -3.42
CA GLY A 616 -5.96 -5.12 -1.98
C GLY A 616 -5.80 -3.76 -1.30
N SER A 617 -6.47 -3.58 -0.16
CA SER A 617 -6.42 -2.33 0.60
C SER A 617 -5.21 -2.29 1.56
N ALA A 618 -4.61 -1.11 1.73
CA ALA A 618 -3.56 -0.86 2.72
C ALA A 618 -4.08 0.00 3.87
N GLU A 619 -3.91 -0.45 5.12
CA GLU A 619 -4.36 0.25 6.31
C GLU A 619 -3.25 0.38 7.38
N ILE A 620 -3.04 1.59 7.88
CA ILE A 620 -2.08 1.88 8.96
C ILE A 620 -2.80 2.53 10.13
N GLY A 621 -2.86 1.83 11.26
CA GLY A 621 -3.47 2.31 12.51
C GLY A 621 -2.51 3.08 13.44
N ASN A 622 -1.21 3.12 13.14
CA ASN A 622 -0.19 3.65 14.07
C ASN A 622 0.34 5.04 13.69
N SER A 623 0.26 5.98 14.63
CA SER A 623 0.76 7.35 14.48
C SER A 623 2.26 7.49 14.19
N THR A 624 3.09 6.54 14.67
CA THR A 624 4.54 6.61 14.56
C THR A 624 5.07 5.82 13.37
N ASN A 625 4.18 5.23 12.56
CA ASN A 625 4.60 4.51 11.38
C ASN A 625 5.17 5.49 10.33
N PRO A 626 6.42 5.30 9.87
CA PRO A 626 7.04 6.21 8.92
C PRO A 626 6.64 5.94 7.46
N PHE A 627 5.94 4.84 7.18
CA PHE A 627 5.59 4.42 5.83
C PHE A 627 4.23 4.97 5.40
N ASN A 628 4.08 5.21 4.11
CA ASN A 628 2.81 5.57 3.51
C ASN A 628 1.95 4.31 3.31
N ALA A 629 0.63 4.45 3.48
CA ALA A 629 -0.31 3.43 3.02
C ALA A 629 -0.48 3.57 1.51
N ILE A 630 -0.21 2.50 0.77
CA ILE A 630 -0.34 2.48 -0.70
C ILE A 630 -1.20 1.27 -1.06
N GLY A 631 -2.36 1.50 -1.68
CA GLY A 631 -3.26 0.43 -2.13
C GLY A 631 -2.65 -0.42 -3.26
N GLY A 632 -3.09 -1.67 -3.37
CA GLY A 632 -2.62 -2.62 -4.39
C GLY A 632 -3.07 -2.22 -5.79
N ALA A 633 -2.34 -2.65 -6.83
CA ALA A 633 -2.78 -2.40 -8.20
C ALA A 633 -3.93 -3.33 -8.60
N GLY A 634 -4.88 -2.84 -9.39
CA GLY A 634 -5.87 -3.67 -10.05
C GLY A 634 -5.24 -4.48 -11.19
N GLY A 635 -5.75 -5.69 -11.42
CA GLY A 635 -5.30 -6.59 -12.48
C GLY A 635 -5.72 -6.12 -13.87
N ALA A 636 -4.98 -6.50 -14.91
CA ALA A 636 -5.35 -6.21 -16.28
C ALA A 636 -6.57 -7.03 -16.72
N GLY A 637 -7.44 -6.44 -17.53
CA GLY A 637 -8.47 -7.17 -18.25
C GLY A 637 -7.85 -8.10 -19.30
N GLY A 638 -8.44 -9.29 -19.45
CA GLY A 638 -8.03 -10.26 -20.45
C GLY A 638 -8.42 -9.87 -21.87
N THR A 639 -7.67 -10.36 -22.85
CA THR A 639 -8.01 -10.14 -24.26
C THR A 639 -9.27 -10.90 -24.64
N GLY A 640 -10.12 -10.35 -25.50
CA GLY A 640 -11.37 -10.98 -25.92
C GLY A 640 -11.57 -10.98 -27.43
N TRP A 641 -12.54 -11.77 -27.92
CA TRP A 641 -12.98 -11.65 -29.30
C TRP A 641 -13.82 -10.40 -29.54
N ASP A 642 -14.74 -10.08 -28.62
CA ASP A 642 -15.43 -8.79 -28.49
C ASP A 642 -15.75 -8.57 -27.00
N ASN A 643 -15.35 -7.43 -26.44
CA ASN A 643 -15.61 -7.10 -25.04
C ASN A 643 -16.92 -6.30 -24.82
N SER A 644 -17.84 -6.31 -25.80
CA SER A 644 -19.17 -5.70 -25.66
C SER A 644 -20.15 -6.69 -25.01
N GLY A 645 -20.36 -6.60 -23.70
CA GLY A 645 -21.22 -7.58 -22.99
C GLY A 645 -21.54 -7.24 -21.53
N PHE A 646 -22.60 -7.85 -20.99
CA PHE A 646 -23.30 -7.43 -19.75
C PHE A 646 -22.59 -7.80 -18.43
N THR A 647 -21.54 -8.63 -18.46
CA THR A 647 -20.79 -9.05 -17.26
C THR A 647 -19.28 -8.84 -17.45
N GLN A 648 -18.87 -7.59 -17.26
CA GLN A 648 -17.49 -7.09 -17.17
C GLN A 648 -16.44 -7.77 -18.09
N PRO A 649 -16.65 -7.83 -19.43
CA PRO A 649 -15.70 -8.49 -20.30
C PRO A 649 -14.45 -7.60 -20.48
N GLY A 650 -13.28 -8.15 -20.14
CA GLY A 650 -12.00 -7.49 -20.34
C GLY A 650 -11.83 -6.16 -19.61
N HIS A 651 -12.59 -5.85 -18.56
CA HIS A 651 -12.32 -4.63 -17.77
C HIS A 651 -11.04 -4.76 -16.95
N GLY A 652 -10.30 -3.67 -16.80
CA GLY A 652 -9.26 -3.60 -15.78
C GLY A 652 -9.87 -3.60 -14.38
N GLY A 653 -9.21 -4.27 -13.44
CA GLY A 653 -9.61 -4.27 -12.03
C GLY A 653 -9.36 -2.92 -11.37
N SER A 654 -10.08 -2.60 -10.30
CA SER A 654 -9.90 -1.35 -9.57
C SER A 654 -8.63 -1.40 -8.72
N GLY A 655 -7.98 -0.25 -8.53
CA GLY A 655 -6.90 -0.11 -7.55
C GLY A 655 -7.44 -0.24 -6.12
N GLY A 656 -6.65 -0.81 -5.23
CA GLY A 656 -6.99 -0.98 -3.83
C GLY A 656 -7.01 0.33 -3.05
N ASN A 657 -7.75 0.38 -1.95
CA ASN A 657 -7.85 1.58 -1.13
C ASN A 657 -6.63 1.77 -0.21
N ALA A 658 -6.40 2.99 0.25
CA ALA A 658 -5.39 3.28 1.26
C ALA A 658 -5.99 4.09 2.42
N GLN A 659 -5.67 3.70 3.65
CA GLN A 659 -6.24 4.30 4.85
C GLN A 659 -5.17 4.53 5.94
N ILE A 660 -5.19 5.73 6.52
CA ILE A 660 -4.41 6.10 7.72
C ILE A 660 -5.39 6.52 8.82
N ASP A 661 -5.57 5.69 9.86
CA ASP A 661 -6.58 5.91 10.92
C ASP A 661 -6.10 6.77 12.09
N SER A 662 -4.85 7.20 12.06
CA SER A 662 -4.25 7.92 13.18
C SER A 662 -4.11 9.42 12.93
N GLY A 663 -4.79 10.23 13.76
CA GLY A 663 -4.79 11.69 13.68
C GLY A 663 -3.42 12.37 13.86
N ALA A 664 -2.44 11.68 14.46
CA ALA A 664 -1.09 12.20 14.65
C ALA A 664 -0.12 11.82 13.51
N SER A 665 -0.49 10.86 12.65
CA SER A 665 0.38 10.35 11.59
C SER A 665 0.70 11.43 10.56
N THR A 666 1.94 11.43 10.07
CA THR A 666 2.38 12.26 8.93
C THR A 666 2.47 11.47 7.62
N ALA A 667 2.16 10.17 7.66
CA ALA A 667 2.17 9.30 6.49
C ALA A 667 1.07 9.69 5.50
N LYS A 668 1.33 9.46 4.21
CA LYS A 668 0.34 9.65 3.15
C LYS A 668 -0.53 8.42 2.99
N ALA A 669 -1.78 8.63 2.61
CA ALA A 669 -2.64 7.60 2.04
C ALA A 669 -2.63 7.76 0.52
N ILE A 670 -2.30 6.70 -0.22
CA ILE A 670 -2.20 6.72 -1.68
C ILE A 670 -3.02 5.56 -2.24
N GLY A 671 -4.10 5.86 -2.97
CA GLY A 671 -4.91 4.83 -3.61
C GLY A 671 -4.09 4.04 -4.64
N GLY A 672 -4.42 2.75 -4.78
CA GLY A 672 -3.80 1.86 -5.74
C GLY A 672 -4.11 2.23 -7.19
N THR A 673 -3.29 1.77 -8.13
CA THR A 673 -3.51 2.04 -9.56
C THR A 673 -4.56 1.10 -10.15
N GLY A 674 -5.47 1.62 -10.98
CA GLY A 674 -6.40 0.78 -11.74
C GLY A 674 -5.69 -0.03 -12.82
N GLY A 675 -6.20 -1.23 -13.09
CA GLY A 675 -5.68 -2.13 -14.11
C GLY A 675 -6.04 -1.68 -15.53
N VAL A 676 -5.25 -2.07 -16.52
CA VAL A 676 -5.55 -1.75 -17.93
C VAL A 676 -6.72 -2.59 -18.46
N GLY A 677 -7.54 -2.02 -19.32
CA GLY A 677 -8.57 -2.75 -20.05
C GLY A 677 -7.97 -3.73 -21.07
N GLY A 678 -8.62 -4.87 -21.24
CA GLY A 678 -8.24 -5.93 -22.16
C GLY A 678 -8.52 -5.57 -23.62
N ALA A 679 -7.59 -5.93 -24.50
CA ALA A 679 -7.76 -5.71 -25.93
C ALA A 679 -8.79 -6.66 -26.53
N ALA A 680 -9.45 -6.25 -27.61
CA ALA A 680 -10.34 -7.11 -28.37
C ALA A 680 -9.80 -7.39 -29.76
N VAL A 681 -10.00 -8.61 -30.25
CA VAL A 681 -9.59 -9.05 -31.59
C VAL A 681 -10.57 -8.54 -32.65
N THR A 682 -11.85 -8.44 -32.31
CA THR A 682 -12.92 -7.80 -33.07
C THR A 682 -13.79 -6.96 -32.13
N GLY A 683 -14.67 -6.10 -32.64
CA GLY A 683 -15.60 -5.36 -31.77
C GLY A 683 -14.92 -4.34 -30.82
N THR A 684 -15.33 -4.35 -29.55
CA THR A 684 -15.03 -3.29 -28.58
C THR A 684 -13.92 -3.67 -27.60
N GLY A 685 -13.00 -2.74 -27.29
CA GLY A 685 -11.96 -2.93 -26.27
C GLY A 685 -12.51 -2.75 -24.84
N GLY A 686 -11.86 -3.37 -23.87
CA GLY A 686 -12.26 -3.31 -22.46
C GLY A 686 -11.98 -1.95 -21.82
N ILE A 687 -12.84 -1.50 -20.91
CA ILE A 687 -12.63 -0.25 -20.14
C ILE A 687 -11.51 -0.44 -19.11
N GLY A 688 -10.70 0.60 -18.87
CA GLY A 688 -9.69 0.62 -17.80
C GLY A 688 -10.31 0.64 -16.40
N GLY A 689 -9.58 0.07 -15.44
CA GLY A 689 -9.98 0.01 -14.04
C GLY A 689 -9.92 1.36 -13.33
N SER A 690 -10.76 1.54 -12.32
CA SER A 690 -10.75 2.76 -11.49
C SER A 690 -9.51 2.82 -10.60
N GLY A 691 -9.03 4.01 -10.29
CA GLY A 691 -8.01 4.22 -9.26
C GLY A 691 -8.59 4.05 -7.84
N GLY A 692 -7.77 3.58 -6.90
CA GLY A 692 -8.18 3.36 -5.53
C GLY A 692 -8.47 4.63 -4.74
N THR A 693 -9.28 4.54 -3.69
CA THR A 693 -9.60 5.68 -2.82
C THR A 693 -8.54 5.84 -1.73
N ALA A 694 -8.16 7.07 -1.42
CA ALA A 694 -7.29 7.39 -0.29
C ALA A 694 -8.04 8.12 0.83
N THR A 695 -7.91 7.62 2.06
CA THR A 695 -8.50 8.20 3.27
C THR A 695 -7.41 8.49 4.31
N ASN A 696 -7.28 9.75 4.74
CA ASN A 696 -6.27 10.13 5.74
C ASN A 696 -6.89 10.91 6.91
N TYR A 697 -6.85 10.33 8.11
CA TYR A 697 -7.27 10.99 9.34
C TYR A 697 -6.16 11.84 9.99
N GLY A 698 -4.91 11.70 9.52
CA GLY A 698 -3.72 12.39 10.03
C GLY A 698 -3.33 13.66 9.29
N LYS A 699 -2.07 14.06 9.46
CA LYS A 699 -1.48 15.28 8.87
C LYS A 699 -0.93 15.07 7.46
N GLY A 700 -0.76 13.83 7.03
CA GLY A 700 -0.27 13.51 5.69
C GLY A 700 -1.36 13.66 4.62
N ASP A 701 -0.95 13.71 3.36
CA ASP A 701 -1.87 13.87 2.23
C ASP A 701 -2.71 12.60 1.99
N ALA A 702 -3.92 12.79 1.45
CA ALA A 702 -4.72 11.77 0.80
C ALA A 702 -4.62 11.97 -0.73
N LEU A 703 -4.10 10.97 -1.44
CA LEU A 703 -3.87 11.00 -2.88
C LEU A 703 -4.65 9.87 -3.54
N GLY A 704 -5.64 10.21 -4.37
CA GLY A 704 -6.40 9.23 -5.14
C GLY A 704 -5.50 8.42 -6.09
N GLY A 705 -5.87 7.16 -6.31
CA GLY A 705 -5.14 6.26 -7.19
C GLY A 705 -5.26 6.63 -8.67
N VAL A 706 -4.21 6.34 -9.44
CA VAL A 706 -4.20 6.58 -10.90
C VAL A 706 -5.10 5.54 -11.58
N PRO A 707 -6.00 5.92 -12.50
CA PRO A 707 -6.81 4.97 -13.24
C PRO A 707 -6.02 4.18 -14.28
N GLY A 708 -6.57 3.04 -14.67
CA GLY A 708 -6.08 2.26 -15.80
C GLY A 708 -6.53 2.81 -17.15
N LEU A 709 -5.73 2.58 -18.19
CA LEU A 709 -6.08 2.88 -19.57
C LEU A 709 -7.10 1.87 -20.11
N GLY A 710 -7.89 2.26 -21.11
CA GLY A 710 -8.71 1.31 -21.87
C GLY A 710 -7.88 0.31 -22.68
N GLY A 711 -8.52 -0.72 -23.20
CA GLY A 711 -7.95 -1.71 -24.12
C GLY A 711 -8.22 -1.37 -25.58
N ALA A 712 -7.35 -1.81 -26.50
CA ALA A 712 -7.57 -1.62 -27.93
C ALA A 712 -8.78 -2.42 -28.44
N GLY A 713 -9.55 -1.87 -29.37
CA GLY A 713 -10.68 -2.57 -30.01
C GLY A 713 -10.88 -2.09 -31.44
N PRO A 714 -10.98 -2.97 -32.45
CA PRO A 714 -11.02 -2.55 -33.86
C PRO A 714 -12.26 -1.72 -34.22
N ALA A 715 -13.42 -1.98 -33.59
CA ALA A 715 -14.66 -1.25 -33.85
C ALA A 715 -14.85 -0.05 -32.89
N ILE A 716 -14.56 -0.25 -31.60
CA ILE A 716 -14.61 0.78 -30.56
C ILE A 716 -13.44 0.54 -29.60
N ALA A 717 -12.61 1.54 -29.37
CA ALA A 717 -11.56 1.43 -28.37
C ALA A 717 -12.13 1.52 -26.94
N GLY A 718 -11.50 0.85 -26.00
CA GLY A 718 -11.89 0.85 -24.59
C GLY A 718 -11.76 2.23 -23.97
N GLY A 719 -12.71 2.58 -23.10
CA GLY A 719 -12.67 3.83 -22.34
C GLY A 719 -11.61 3.82 -21.25
N GLY A 720 -11.15 5.01 -20.85
CA GLY A 720 -10.27 5.18 -19.70
C GLY A 720 -10.99 4.94 -18.37
N GLY A 721 -10.25 4.45 -17.36
CA GLY A 721 -10.75 4.29 -16.00
C GLY A 721 -10.96 5.61 -15.26
N GLN A 722 -11.78 5.54 -14.20
CA GLN A 722 -12.12 6.66 -13.32
C GLN A 722 -10.96 6.95 -12.34
N GLY A 723 -10.59 8.21 -12.16
CA GLY A 723 -9.57 8.58 -11.18
C GLY A 723 -10.00 8.31 -9.73
N GLY A 724 -9.06 7.89 -8.89
CA GLY A 724 -9.34 7.59 -7.49
C GLY A 724 -9.68 8.82 -6.66
N HIS A 725 -10.55 8.63 -5.66
CA HIS A 725 -11.00 9.68 -4.74
C HIS A 725 -10.00 9.93 -3.61
N ALA A 726 -10.02 11.15 -3.05
CA ALA A 726 -9.23 11.52 -1.89
C ALA A 726 -10.08 12.16 -0.77
N TYR A 727 -9.97 11.62 0.43
CA TYR A 727 -10.69 12.07 1.62
C TYR A 727 -9.71 12.38 2.75
N ALA A 728 -9.67 13.64 3.17
CA ALA A 728 -8.84 14.10 4.28
C ALA A 728 -9.71 14.54 5.47
N PHE A 729 -9.56 13.83 6.58
CA PHE A 729 -10.21 14.14 7.86
C PHE A 729 -9.25 14.84 8.84
N GLY A 730 -7.95 14.83 8.56
CA GLY A 730 -6.95 15.57 9.34
C GLY A 730 -6.52 16.88 8.68
N THR A 731 -5.22 17.18 8.65
CA THR A 731 -4.69 18.49 8.17
C THR A 731 -3.88 18.40 6.89
N GLY A 732 -3.83 17.23 6.23
CA GLY A 732 -3.15 17.07 4.95
C GLY A 732 -4.04 17.44 3.76
N ASN A 733 -3.44 17.53 2.58
CA ASN A 733 -4.16 17.85 1.34
C ASN A 733 -5.00 16.65 0.89
N ALA A 734 -6.09 16.92 0.17
CA ALA A 734 -6.86 15.91 -0.56
C ALA A 734 -6.69 16.15 -2.05
N THR A 735 -6.10 15.20 -2.77
CA THR A 735 -5.89 15.29 -4.21
C THR A 735 -6.50 14.08 -4.91
N GLY A 736 -7.62 14.27 -5.60
CA GLY A 736 -8.21 13.23 -6.45
C GLY A 736 -7.41 13.06 -7.75
N ALA A 737 -7.35 11.84 -8.29
CA ALA A 737 -6.59 11.58 -9.51
C ALA A 737 -7.39 11.99 -10.76
N ALA A 738 -6.70 12.41 -11.81
CA ALA A 738 -7.34 12.62 -13.11
C ALA A 738 -7.85 11.30 -13.70
N GLY A 739 -8.93 11.35 -14.46
CA GLY A 739 -9.42 10.23 -15.25
C GLY A 739 -8.46 9.87 -16.38
N ALA A 740 -8.42 8.60 -16.76
CA ALA A 740 -7.58 8.16 -17.86
C ALA A 740 -8.15 8.65 -19.19
N ASN A 741 -7.27 9.00 -20.13
CA ASN A 741 -7.71 9.32 -21.48
C ASN A 741 -8.27 8.07 -22.18
N GLY A 742 -9.25 8.27 -23.04
CA GLY A 742 -9.72 7.25 -23.95
C GLY A 742 -8.67 6.95 -25.01
N LEU A 743 -8.62 5.70 -25.46
CA LEU A 743 -7.66 5.28 -26.49
C LEU A 743 -8.10 5.73 -27.89
N ASP A 744 -7.14 6.17 -28.69
CA ASP A 744 -7.36 6.46 -30.11
C ASP A 744 -7.61 5.19 -30.92
N ASN A 745 -8.47 5.29 -31.94
CA ASN A 745 -8.83 4.20 -32.84
C ASN A 745 -8.98 4.69 -34.28
N ALA A 746 -7.90 4.65 -35.07
CA ALA A 746 -7.92 5.15 -36.44
C ALA A 746 -8.94 4.44 -37.36
N THR A 747 -9.34 3.21 -37.05
CA THR A 747 -10.25 2.39 -37.88
C THR A 747 -11.67 2.30 -37.34
N GLY A 748 -11.94 2.82 -36.14
CA GLY A 748 -13.21 2.69 -35.43
C GLY A 748 -13.49 3.88 -34.50
N THR A 749 -14.41 3.74 -33.57
CA THR A 749 -14.73 4.81 -32.60
C THR A 749 -13.63 4.90 -31.55
N GLY A 750 -13.16 6.12 -31.23
CA GLY A 750 -12.23 6.36 -30.13
C GLY A 750 -12.86 6.07 -28.76
N GLY A 751 -12.06 5.68 -27.78
CA GLY A 751 -12.53 5.35 -26.44
C GLY A 751 -13.00 6.59 -25.68
N ALA A 752 -13.97 6.44 -24.77
CA ALA A 752 -14.37 7.52 -23.88
C ALA A 752 -13.27 7.83 -22.84
N GLY A 753 -13.12 9.09 -22.43
CA GLY A 753 -12.29 9.46 -21.29
C GLY A 753 -12.93 9.08 -19.96
N GLY A 754 -12.11 8.65 -19.00
CA GLY A 754 -12.56 8.41 -17.63
C GLY A 754 -12.81 9.72 -16.88
N GLY A 755 -13.70 9.72 -15.90
CA GLY A 755 -13.92 10.86 -15.01
C GLY A 755 -12.81 11.02 -13.97
N GLY A 756 -12.64 12.24 -13.48
CA GLY A 756 -11.69 12.58 -12.42
C GLY A 756 -12.22 12.24 -11.03
N GLY A 757 -11.31 11.90 -10.12
CA GLY A 757 -11.65 11.58 -8.75
C GLY A 757 -11.92 12.80 -7.89
N ASP A 758 -12.94 12.72 -7.05
CA ASP A 758 -13.25 13.71 -6.01
C ASP A 758 -12.10 13.99 -5.02
N ALA A 759 -12.10 15.20 -4.47
CA ALA A 759 -11.27 15.59 -3.34
C ALA A 759 -12.11 16.25 -2.24
N ARG A 760 -12.05 15.73 -1.01
CA ARG A 760 -12.86 16.22 0.10
C ARG A 760 -12.06 16.42 1.38
N ILE A 761 -12.21 17.59 1.99
CA ILE A 761 -11.65 17.92 3.32
C ILE A 761 -12.80 18.11 4.32
N PHE A 762 -12.78 17.32 5.40
CA PHE A 762 -13.81 17.34 6.45
C PHE A 762 -13.36 18.00 7.76
N ASN A 763 -12.14 18.53 7.81
CA ASN A 763 -11.62 19.20 8.99
C ASN A 763 -11.75 20.72 8.90
N ALA A 764 -12.58 21.28 9.76
CA ALA A 764 -12.84 22.72 9.82
C ALA A 764 -11.60 23.58 10.09
N ALA A 765 -10.61 23.04 10.79
CA ALA A 765 -9.35 23.72 11.13
C ALA A 765 -8.24 23.52 10.08
N SER A 766 -8.48 22.70 9.04
CA SER A 766 -7.45 22.39 8.05
C SER A 766 -7.21 23.58 7.12
N THR A 767 -5.94 23.93 6.93
CA THR A 767 -5.51 24.91 5.92
C THR A 767 -5.11 24.25 4.60
N ALA A 768 -5.38 22.95 4.45
CA ALA A 768 -4.94 22.17 3.30
C ALA A 768 -5.82 22.37 2.07
N SER A 769 -5.27 22.01 0.90
CA SER A 769 -5.95 22.15 -0.39
C SER A 769 -6.79 20.92 -0.72
N ALA A 770 -8.01 21.15 -1.23
CA ALA A 770 -8.82 20.13 -1.88
C ALA A 770 -8.75 20.31 -3.41
N THR A 771 -8.09 19.38 -4.10
CA THR A 771 -7.88 19.44 -5.55
C THR A 771 -8.43 18.17 -6.18
N SER A 772 -9.59 18.23 -6.83
CA SER A 772 -10.14 17.05 -7.50
C SER A 772 -9.50 16.84 -8.87
N GLY A 773 -9.67 15.64 -9.42
CA GLY A 773 -9.07 15.25 -10.69
C GLY A 773 -9.82 15.81 -11.90
N ASN A 774 -9.10 16.10 -12.97
CA ASN A 774 -9.71 16.41 -14.27
C ASN A 774 -10.28 15.16 -14.93
N GLY A 775 -11.30 15.33 -15.78
CA GLY A 775 -11.76 14.29 -16.68
C GLY A 775 -10.74 14.00 -17.78
N GLY A 776 -10.61 12.73 -18.14
CA GLY A 776 -9.77 12.26 -19.24
C GLY A 776 -10.33 12.70 -20.60
N ILE A 777 -9.45 12.92 -21.56
CA ILE A 777 -9.80 13.30 -22.93
C ILE A 777 -10.35 12.06 -23.67
N GLY A 778 -11.38 12.24 -24.49
CA GLY A 778 -11.88 11.19 -25.38
C GLY A 778 -10.91 10.90 -26.53
N GLY A 779 -10.77 9.63 -26.90
CA GLY A 779 -9.88 9.19 -27.96
C GLY A 779 -10.36 9.62 -29.35
N ASN A 780 -9.42 9.85 -30.26
CA ASN A 780 -9.69 10.12 -31.68
C ASN A 780 -10.11 8.86 -32.42
N GLY A 781 -10.86 8.98 -33.51
CA GLY A 781 -11.16 7.83 -34.36
C GLY A 781 -11.90 8.15 -35.65
N THR A 782 -12.59 7.17 -36.23
CA THR A 782 -13.59 7.43 -37.29
C THR A 782 -14.71 8.29 -36.72
N SER A 783 -15.22 7.92 -35.53
CA SER A 783 -15.95 8.82 -34.64
C SER A 783 -15.12 9.07 -33.37
N GLY A 784 -15.20 10.28 -32.82
CA GLY A 784 -14.48 10.63 -31.60
C GLY A 784 -15.15 10.10 -30.34
N GLY A 785 -14.36 9.70 -29.34
CA GLY A 785 -14.84 9.31 -28.02
C GLY A 785 -15.22 10.52 -27.17
N THR A 786 -16.16 10.37 -26.23
CA THR A 786 -16.55 11.45 -25.31
C THR A 786 -15.46 11.74 -24.27
N GLY A 787 -15.36 12.97 -23.81
CA GLY A 787 -14.52 13.34 -22.67
C GLY A 787 -15.15 12.97 -21.33
N GLY A 788 -14.32 12.69 -20.33
CA GLY A 788 -14.76 12.33 -18.98
C GLY A 788 -15.16 13.53 -18.13
N PHE A 789 -15.95 13.31 -17.08
CA PHE A 789 -16.36 14.36 -16.14
C PHE A 789 -15.19 14.80 -15.22
N GLY A 790 -15.15 16.08 -14.83
CA GLY A 790 -14.25 16.56 -13.76
C GLY A 790 -14.74 16.11 -12.38
N GLY A 791 -13.81 15.84 -11.46
CA GLY A 791 -14.12 15.40 -10.10
C GLY A 791 -14.67 16.53 -9.22
N PHE A 792 -15.44 16.18 -8.20
CA PHE A 792 -16.03 17.14 -7.27
C PHE A 792 -15.04 17.56 -6.17
N ALA A 793 -15.01 18.84 -5.83
CA ALA A 793 -14.19 19.37 -4.74
C ALA A 793 -15.05 19.84 -3.56
N PHE A 794 -14.69 19.42 -2.35
CA PHE A 794 -15.39 19.77 -1.11
C PHE A 794 -14.41 20.22 -0.03
N THR A 795 -14.73 21.29 0.69
CA THR A 795 -13.94 21.68 1.87
C THR A 795 -14.78 22.24 3.01
N GLN A 796 -14.51 21.74 4.21
CA GLN A 796 -14.79 22.40 5.48
C GLN A 796 -13.57 23.19 5.98
N GLY A 797 -12.41 23.08 5.36
CA GLY A 797 -11.20 23.81 5.77
C GLY A 797 -11.18 25.27 5.30
N THR A 798 -10.06 25.94 5.56
CA THR A 798 -9.76 27.32 5.12
C THR A 798 -8.73 27.39 4.00
N GLY A 799 -8.28 26.24 3.49
CA GLY A 799 -7.34 26.17 2.37
C GLY A 799 -8.03 26.31 1.00
N SER A 800 -7.21 26.29 -0.05
CA SER A 800 -7.65 26.39 -1.44
C SER A 800 -8.56 25.22 -1.85
N ILE A 801 -9.45 25.49 -2.80
CA ILE A 801 -10.33 24.48 -3.38
C ILE A 801 -10.31 24.60 -4.91
N THR A 802 -10.05 23.49 -5.59
CA THR A 802 -9.91 23.44 -7.04
C THR A 802 -10.70 22.26 -7.58
N PRO A 803 -11.86 22.47 -8.22
CA PRO A 803 -12.57 21.39 -8.90
C PRO A 803 -11.90 21.00 -10.21
N GLY A 804 -12.17 19.78 -10.66
CA GLY A 804 -11.63 19.24 -11.91
C GLY A 804 -12.30 19.85 -13.14
N THR A 805 -11.58 19.98 -14.23
CA THR A 805 -12.16 20.32 -15.54
C THR A 805 -12.71 19.08 -16.22
N GLY A 806 -13.76 19.21 -17.02
CA GLY A 806 -14.22 18.16 -17.92
C GLY A 806 -13.18 17.89 -19.02
N GLY A 807 -13.08 16.63 -19.43
CA GLY A 807 -12.21 16.21 -20.53
C GLY A 807 -12.77 16.64 -21.88
N ASN A 808 -11.89 16.95 -22.84
CA ASN A 808 -12.32 17.26 -24.20
C ASN A 808 -12.80 15.99 -24.92
N GLY A 809 -13.74 16.13 -25.85
CA GLY A 809 -14.12 15.07 -26.78
C GLY A 809 -13.06 14.84 -27.84
N GLY A 810 -12.94 13.59 -28.30
CA GLY A 810 -12.00 13.18 -29.33
C GLY A 810 -12.44 13.59 -30.74
N THR A 811 -11.49 13.62 -31.67
CA THR A 811 -11.75 13.97 -33.07
C THR A 811 -12.30 12.78 -33.87
N GLY A 812 -13.30 13.03 -34.70
CA GLY A 812 -13.84 12.08 -35.69
C GLY A 812 -13.32 12.41 -37.09
N SER A 813 -12.63 11.47 -37.72
CA SER A 813 -12.06 11.64 -39.07
C SER A 813 -13.09 11.43 -40.19
N THR A 814 -14.09 10.58 -39.97
CA THR A 814 -15.15 10.27 -40.95
C THR A 814 -16.57 10.30 -40.40
N GLY A 815 -16.72 10.40 -39.07
CA GLY A 815 -17.97 10.52 -38.33
C GLY A 815 -17.99 11.78 -37.46
N GLY A 816 -18.85 11.79 -36.44
CA GLY A 816 -18.94 12.90 -35.50
C GLY A 816 -17.75 12.95 -34.53
N GLY A 817 -17.40 14.15 -34.07
CA GLY A 817 -16.50 14.32 -32.93
C GLY A 817 -17.21 13.93 -31.63
N GLY A 818 -16.45 13.57 -30.60
CA GLY A 818 -17.02 13.20 -29.30
C GLY A 818 -17.49 14.41 -28.50
N GLY A 819 -18.46 14.23 -27.60
CA GLY A 819 -18.89 15.27 -26.67
C GLY A 819 -17.82 15.59 -25.61
N GLY A 820 -17.75 16.84 -25.15
CA GLY A 820 -16.94 17.23 -24.00
C GLY A 820 -17.56 16.81 -22.67
N GLY A 821 -16.73 16.47 -21.68
CA GLY A 821 -17.19 16.11 -20.33
C GLY A 821 -17.59 17.34 -19.50
N GLN A 822 -18.46 17.15 -18.51
CA GLN A 822 -18.84 18.24 -17.60
C GLN A 822 -17.70 18.59 -16.64
N GLY A 823 -17.61 19.86 -16.26
CA GLY A 823 -16.72 20.32 -15.19
C GLY A 823 -17.16 19.83 -13.83
N GLY A 824 -16.21 19.67 -12.92
CA GLY A 824 -16.44 19.24 -11.55
C GLY A 824 -17.12 20.33 -10.72
N GLY A 825 -18.05 19.93 -9.86
CA GLY A 825 -18.67 20.84 -8.91
C GLY A 825 -17.73 21.22 -7.76
N VAL A 826 -18.05 22.31 -7.07
CA VAL A 826 -17.33 22.79 -5.88
C VAL A 826 -18.28 23.13 -4.75
N GLN A 827 -17.91 22.77 -3.52
CA GLN A 827 -18.65 23.11 -2.32
C GLN A 827 -17.74 23.58 -1.19
N ILE A 828 -18.04 24.77 -0.65
CA ILE A 828 -17.41 25.33 0.55
C ILE A 828 -18.45 25.40 1.67
N ASP A 829 -18.22 24.62 2.72
CA ASP A 829 -19.10 24.57 3.89
C ASP A 829 -18.66 25.52 5.01
N ASN A 830 -17.40 25.95 4.99
CA ASN A 830 -16.84 26.79 6.05
C ASN A 830 -16.87 28.27 5.67
N ALA A 831 -17.64 29.04 6.44
CA ALA A 831 -17.75 30.48 6.28
C ALA A 831 -16.43 31.25 6.49
N ALA A 832 -15.44 30.66 7.18
CA ALA A 832 -14.13 31.25 7.38
C ALA A 832 -13.15 30.99 6.21
N ASN A 833 -13.57 30.23 5.18
CA ASN A 833 -12.74 30.02 4.00
C ASN A 833 -12.58 31.33 3.20
N PRO A 834 -11.36 31.75 2.85
CA PRO A 834 -11.09 33.02 2.17
C PRO A 834 -11.13 32.91 0.64
N HIS A 835 -11.74 31.87 0.07
CA HIS A 835 -11.79 31.64 -1.37
C HIS A 835 -13.22 31.65 -1.90
N ASP A 836 -13.37 32.16 -3.13
CA ASP A 836 -14.58 32.00 -3.90
C ASP A 836 -14.75 30.52 -4.30
N ALA A 837 -15.99 30.05 -4.33
CA ALA A 837 -16.33 28.73 -4.85
C ALA A 837 -16.50 28.86 -6.37
N ILE A 838 -15.51 28.42 -7.16
CA ILE A 838 -15.54 28.48 -8.62
C ILE A 838 -15.68 27.07 -9.19
N GLY A 839 -16.77 26.78 -9.90
CA GLY A 839 -17.00 25.49 -10.54
C GLY A 839 -16.02 25.18 -11.67
N GLY A 840 -15.77 23.90 -11.93
CA GLY A 840 -14.84 23.45 -12.96
C GLY A 840 -15.32 23.79 -14.38
N ALA A 841 -14.39 24.00 -15.31
CA ALA A 841 -14.74 24.21 -16.72
C ALA A 841 -15.24 22.91 -17.38
N GLY A 842 -16.25 23.00 -18.24
CA GLY A 842 -16.65 21.92 -19.13
C GLY A 842 -15.63 21.73 -20.26
N GLY A 843 -15.47 20.48 -20.70
CA GLY A 843 -14.58 20.12 -21.80
C GLY A 843 -15.12 20.55 -23.15
N ALA A 844 -14.24 20.83 -24.11
CA ALA A 844 -14.63 21.14 -25.49
C ALA A 844 -15.16 19.89 -26.21
N GLY A 845 -16.14 20.07 -27.10
CA GLY A 845 -16.55 19.05 -28.05
C GLY A 845 -15.49 18.81 -29.12
N GLY A 846 -15.39 17.57 -29.58
CA GLY A 846 -14.44 17.13 -30.59
C GLY A 846 -14.82 17.57 -32.01
N THR A 847 -13.81 17.72 -32.88
CA THR A 847 -14.05 18.03 -34.30
C THR A 847 -14.52 16.79 -35.06
N GLY A 848 -15.46 16.92 -36.00
CA GLY A 848 -15.98 15.81 -36.80
C GLY A 848 -16.31 16.19 -38.24
N LEU A 849 -16.77 15.25 -39.07
CA LEU A 849 -17.35 15.57 -40.38
C LEU A 849 -18.73 16.23 -40.23
N ASP A 850 -19.56 15.72 -39.32
CA ASP A 850 -20.84 16.30 -38.91
C ASP A 850 -21.05 16.11 -37.41
N ASN A 851 -21.29 17.20 -36.69
CA ASN A 851 -21.50 17.21 -35.24
C ASN A 851 -22.98 17.50 -34.86
N GLY A 852 -23.93 17.38 -35.80
CA GLY A 852 -25.37 17.57 -35.56
C GLY A 852 -26.21 16.28 -35.49
N SER A 853 -25.60 15.09 -35.62
CA SER A 853 -26.28 13.78 -35.61
C SER A 853 -26.72 13.33 -34.22
N ALA A 854 -27.80 12.53 -34.14
CA ALA A 854 -28.42 12.07 -32.90
C ALA A 854 -27.60 11.05 -32.07
N LEU A 855 -26.58 10.41 -32.63
CA LEU A 855 -25.91 9.29 -31.93
C LEU A 855 -24.77 9.72 -31.00
N GLN A 856 -23.94 10.71 -31.34
CA GLN A 856 -22.87 11.27 -30.47
C GLN A 856 -22.37 12.61 -31.06
N PRO A 857 -23.06 13.75 -30.91
CA PRO A 857 -22.60 15.02 -31.46
C PRO A 857 -21.41 15.58 -30.68
N GLY A 858 -20.51 16.31 -31.35
CA GLY A 858 -19.37 16.99 -30.71
C GLY A 858 -19.80 18.21 -29.90
N HIS A 859 -20.70 18.06 -28.94
CA HIS A 859 -21.17 19.14 -28.07
C HIS A 859 -20.15 19.49 -26.99
N GLY A 860 -20.14 20.74 -26.53
CA GLY A 860 -19.35 21.16 -25.37
C GLY A 860 -19.96 20.63 -24.07
N GLY A 861 -19.11 20.30 -23.10
CA GLY A 861 -19.52 19.87 -21.78
C GLY A 861 -20.05 21.03 -20.92
N ALA A 862 -20.95 20.74 -19.99
CA ALA A 862 -21.44 21.74 -19.04
C ALA A 862 -20.33 22.20 -18.07
N GLY A 863 -20.38 23.45 -17.62
CA GLY A 863 -19.58 23.90 -16.48
C GLY A 863 -20.08 23.30 -15.17
N GLY A 864 -19.17 23.12 -14.20
CA GLY A 864 -19.47 22.56 -12.89
C GLY A 864 -20.22 23.53 -11.99
N ASP A 865 -21.03 23.00 -11.08
CA ASP A 865 -21.80 23.82 -10.14
C ASP A 865 -20.94 24.36 -8.99
N ALA A 866 -21.34 25.50 -8.42
CA ALA A 866 -20.68 26.11 -7.27
C ALA A 866 -21.65 26.31 -6.11
N TYR A 867 -21.23 25.90 -4.92
CA TYR A 867 -22.07 25.93 -3.71
C TYR A 867 -21.31 26.51 -2.50
N ILE A 868 -21.89 27.51 -1.83
CA ILE A 868 -21.43 28.01 -0.54
C ILE A 868 -22.55 27.85 0.48
N SER A 869 -22.34 26.98 1.47
CA SER A 869 -23.33 26.64 2.52
C SER A 869 -23.28 27.57 3.73
N GLY A 870 -22.10 28.17 3.98
CA GLY A 870 -21.87 28.98 5.17
C GLY A 870 -22.55 30.34 5.08
N SER A 871 -23.61 30.57 5.88
CA SER A 871 -24.38 31.82 5.86
C SER A 871 -23.61 33.07 6.30
N ALA A 872 -22.49 32.90 7.01
CA ALA A 872 -21.58 33.99 7.38
C ALA A 872 -20.47 34.24 6.35
N SER A 873 -20.38 33.43 5.29
CA SER A 873 -19.38 33.63 4.22
C SER A 873 -19.63 34.96 3.52
N THR A 874 -18.57 35.61 3.05
CA THR A 874 -18.65 36.85 2.24
C THR A 874 -18.20 36.63 0.79
N HIS A 875 -17.88 35.39 0.43
CA HIS A 875 -17.24 35.05 -0.83
C HIS A 875 -18.27 34.55 -1.85
N ASN A 876 -17.89 34.62 -3.12
CA ASN A 876 -18.79 34.39 -4.24
C ASN A 876 -18.89 32.91 -4.58
N ALA A 877 -20.08 32.47 -4.98
CA ALA A 877 -20.28 31.21 -5.68
C ALA A 877 -20.37 31.52 -7.18
N ILE A 878 -19.46 30.95 -7.98
CA ILE A 878 -19.34 31.21 -9.41
C ILE A 878 -19.43 29.88 -10.16
N GLY A 879 -20.47 29.71 -10.97
CA GLY A 879 -20.64 28.52 -11.80
C GLY A 879 -19.50 28.37 -12.80
N GLY A 880 -19.13 27.14 -13.11
CA GLY A 880 -18.08 26.83 -14.07
C GLY A 880 -18.43 27.23 -15.50
N ILE A 881 -17.42 27.47 -16.32
CA ILE A 881 -17.61 27.83 -17.73
C ILE A 881 -18.05 26.59 -18.55
N GLY A 882 -19.02 26.76 -19.45
CA GLY A 882 -19.39 25.73 -20.42
C GLY A 882 -18.32 25.56 -21.50
N GLY A 883 -18.07 24.32 -21.91
CA GLY A 883 -17.10 24.00 -22.96
C GLY A 883 -17.60 24.40 -24.35
N THR A 884 -16.69 24.68 -25.29
CA THR A 884 -17.06 25.03 -26.66
C THR A 884 -17.59 23.81 -27.42
N GLY A 885 -18.56 24.00 -28.32
CA GLY A 885 -18.97 23.00 -29.29
C GLY A 885 -17.85 22.70 -30.29
N GLY A 886 -17.79 21.46 -30.75
CA GLY A 886 -16.79 20.96 -31.68
C GLY A 886 -17.06 21.34 -33.13
N ASN A 887 -16.00 21.56 -33.89
CA ASN A 887 -16.12 22.02 -35.29
C ASN A 887 -16.48 20.87 -36.25
N ALA A 888 -17.32 21.15 -37.24
CA ALA A 888 -17.59 20.27 -38.37
C ALA A 888 -16.76 20.67 -39.60
N THR A 889 -16.13 19.70 -40.25
CA THR A 889 -15.29 19.91 -41.45
C THR A 889 -15.94 19.41 -42.74
N GLY A 890 -17.05 18.67 -42.65
CA GLY A 890 -17.77 18.15 -43.80
C GLY A 890 -18.51 19.23 -44.59
N ALA A 891 -18.68 19.00 -45.89
CA ALA A 891 -19.30 19.95 -46.83
C ALA A 891 -20.77 20.29 -46.50
N THR A 892 -21.45 19.46 -45.71
CA THR A 892 -22.82 19.69 -45.21
C THR A 892 -22.91 19.57 -43.69
N GLY A 893 -21.76 19.53 -43.00
CA GLY A 893 -21.68 19.23 -41.57
C GLY A 893 -22.19 20.38 -40.69
N THR A 894 -22.81 20.03 -39.56
CA THR A 894 -23.31 20.97 -38.56
C THR A 894 -22.31 21.09 -37.42
N GLY A 895 -21.92 22.31 -37.05
CA GLY A 895 -21.08 22.54 -35.87
C GLY A 895 -21.78 22.09 -34.58
N GLY A 896 -20.99 21.65 -33.59
CA GLY A 896 -21.51 21.18 -32.30
C GLY A 896 -22.12 22.29 -31.46
N ILE A 897 -23.02 21.94 -30.55
CA ILE A 897 -23.66 22.89 -29.61
C ILE A 897 -22.66 23.23 -28.48
N GLY A 898 -22.62 24.49 -28.05
CA GLY A 898 -21.85 24.92 -26.87
C GLY A 898 -22.41 24.35 -25.56
N GLY A 899 -21.53 24.10 -24.60
CA GLY A 899 -21.90 23.61 -23.27
C GLY A 899 -22.61 24.66 -22.43
N THR A 900 -23.46 24.21 -21.51
CA THR A 900 -24.16 25.12 -20.57
C THR A 900 -23.19 25.65 -19.52
N GLY A 901 -23.38 26.89 -19.07
CA GLY A 901 -22.69 27.40 -17.88
C GLY A 901 -23.18 26.71 -16.60
N GLY A 902 -22.30 26.55 -15.62
CA GLY A 902 -22.62 25.91 -14.34
C GLY A 902 -23.56 26.75 -13.47
N THR A 903 -24.23 26.12 -12.53
CA THR A 903 -25.14 26.79 -11.59
C THR A 903 -24.39 27.30 -10.37
N ALA A 904 -24.75 28.47 -9.85
CA ALA A 904 -24.22 28.98 -8.58
C ALA A 904 -25.30 29.07 -7.51
N THR A 905 -24.97 28.61 -6.30
CA THR A 905 -25.81 28.74 -5.11
C THR A 905 -25.02 29.32 -3.95
N ASN A 906 -25.49 30.41 -3.34
CA ASN A 906 -24.83 31.06 -2.21
C ASN A 906 -25.80 31.32 -1.05
N TYR A 907 -25.47 30.82 0.13
CA TYR A 907 -26.21 31.09 1.38
C TYR A 907 -25.62 32.24 2.20
N GLY A 908 -24.43 32.74 1.83
CA GLY A 908 -23.72 33.83 2.49
C GLY A 908 -23.99 35.22 1.93
N GLY A 909 -23.12 36.17 2.28
CA GLY A 909 -23.20 37.56 1.84
C GLY A 909 -22.51 37.89 0.52
N GLY A 910 -21.74 36.95 -0.07
CA GLY A 910 -21.18 37.10 -1.41
C GLY A 910 -22.19 36.80 -2.52
N ASP A 911 -21.84 37.14 -3.77
CA ASP A 911 -22.74 36.98 -4.91
C ASP A 911 -22.85 35.49 -5.34
N ALA A 912 -24.00 35.13 -5.91
CA ALA A 912 -24.18 33.92 -6.69
C ALA A 912 -24.16 34.31 -8.17
N VAL A 913 -23.21 33.79 -8.93
CA VAL A 913 -22.96 34.15 -10.32
C VAL A 913 -22.96 32.88 -11.15
N GLY A 914 -23.89 32.72 -12.08
CA GLY A 914 -23.94 31.56 -12.96
C GLY A 914 -22.65 31.43 -13.80
N GLY A 915 -22.44 30.30 -14.46
CA GLY A 915 -21.31 30.11 -15.35
C GLY A 915 -21.52 30.74 -16.74
N THR A 916 -20.43 31.15 -17.39
CA THR A 916 -20.50 31.57 -18.79
C THR A 916 -20.79 30.36 -19.69
N PRO A 917 -21.69 30.47 -20.69
CA PRO A 917 -21.91 29.40 -21.64
C PRO A 917 -20.74 29.19 -22.59
N GLY A 918 -20.64 27.97 -23.11
CA GLY A 918 -19.79 27.65 -24.24
C GLY A 918 -20.34 28.17 -25.56
N LYS A 919 -19.45 28.55 -26.48
CA LYS A 919 -19.81 28.91 -27.85
C LYS A 919 -20.12 27.65 -28.67
N GLY A 920 -20.98 27.77 -29.69
CA GLY A 920 -21.14 26.72 -30.71
C GLY A 920 -19.86 26.47 -31.50
N GLY A 921 -19.81 25.35 -32.22
CA GLY A 921 -18.73 24.99 -33.15
C GLY A 921 -18.98 25.52 -34.56
N THR A 922 -17.91 25.68 -35.35
CA THR A 922 -18.02 26.11 -36.76
C THR A 922 -18.46 24.96 -37.66
N GLY A 923 -19.12 25.23 -38.78
CA GLY A 923 -19.48 24.21 -39.77
C GLY A 923 -20.13 24.80 -41.01
N PHE A 924 -20.55 23.93 -41.94
CA PHE A 924 -21.40 24.34 -43.06
C PHE A 924 -22.72 24.90 -42.52
N ASN A 925 -23.37 24.16 -41.63
CA ASN A 925 -24.34 24.72 -40.69
C ASN A 925 -23.61 25.16 -39.42
N GLY A 926 -23.94 26.34 -38.90
CA GLY A 926 -23.34 26.86 -37.67
C GLY A 926 -23.83 26.11 -36.43
N GLY A 927 -22.95 25.92 -35.44
CA GLY A 927 -23.32 25.29 -34.17
C GLY A 927 -24.10 26.20 -33.24
N GLY A 928 -25.02 25.62 -32.46
CA GLY A 928 -25.81 26.36 -31.48
C GLY A 928 -24.99 26.85 -30.28
N GLY A 929 -25.35 28.01 -29.72
CA GLY A 929 -24.76 28.53 -28.50
C GLY A 929 -25.23 27.77 -27.25
N GLY A 930 -24.39 27.69 -26.23
CA GLY A 930 -24.74 27.11 -24.94
C GLY A 930 -25.63 28.01 -24.08
N GLN A 931 -26.35 27.39 -23.15
CA GLN A 931 -27.21 28.10 -22.19
C GLN A 931 -26.37 28.77 -21.09
N GLY A 932 -26.71 29.99 -20.70
CA GLY A 932 -26.07 30.66 -19.57
C GLY A 932 -26.38 29.99 -18.23
N GLY A 933 -25.42 30.03 -17.30
CA GLY A 933 -25.59 29.43 -15.98
C GLY A 933 -26.57 30.21 -15.11
N SER A 934 -27.31 29.49 -14.28
CA SER A 934 -28.30 30.05 -13.35
C SER A 934 -27.68 30.40 -12.00
N ALA A 935 -28.31 31.34 -11.27
CA ALA A 935 -27.84 31.80 -9.96
C ALA A 935 -28.95 31.83 -8.91
N TYR A 936 -28.65 31.30 -7.73
CA TYR A 936 -29.55 31.22 -6.59
C TYR A 936 -28.88 31.82 -5.34
N SER A 937 -29.42 32.93 -4.83
CA SER A 937 -28.96 33.56 -3.59
C SER A 937 -29.99 33.38 -2.48
N PHE A 938 -29.54 32.77 -1.39
CA PHE A 938 -30.29 32.58 -0.15
C PHE A 938 -29.80 33.49 0.98
N GLY A 939 -28.69 34.20 0.78
CA GLY A 939 -28.11 35.12 1.77
C GLY A 939 -28.33 36.59 1.41
N THR A 940 -27.28 37.41 1.47
CA THR A 940 -27.37 38.88 1.24
C THR A 940 -26.68 39.37 -0.03
N GLY A 941 -26.03 38.49 -0.80
CA GLY A 941 -25.44 38.84 -2.09
C GLY A 941 -26.40 38.72 -3.26
N ASN A 942 -26.01 39.27 -4.42
CA ASN A 942 -26.79 39.29 -5.65
C ASN A 942 -26.87 37.91 -6.29
N ALA A 943 -27.92 37.69 -7.09
CA ALA A 943 -28.01 36.55 -8.00
C ALA A 943 -27.86 37.07 -9.44
N VAL A 944 -26.85 36.58 -10.16
CA VAL A 944 -26.55 36.99 -11.53
C VAL A 944 -26.51 35.78 -12.45
N GLY A 945 -27.56 35.60 -13.24
CA GLY A 945 -27.60 34.62 -14.33
C GLY A 945 -26.80 35.12 -15.52
N HIS A 946 -26.14 34.21 -16.23
CA HIS A 946 -25.32 34.58 -17.39
C HIS A 946 -26.14 34.62 -18.68
N ALA A 947 -25.78 35.50 -19.62
CA ALA A 947 -26.37 35.50 -20.94
C ALA A 947 -26.04 34.19 -21.69
N GLY A 948 -26.96 33.73 -22.54
CA GLY A 948 -26.72 32.61 -23.44
C GLY A 948 -25.73 32.98 -24.54
N ALA A 949 -24.99 32.00 -25.05
CA ALA A 949 -24.04 32.24 -26.13
C ALA A 949 -24.78 32.43 -27.46
N ASN A 950 -24.25 33.29 -28.33
CA ASN A 950 -24.76 33.41 -29.69
C ASN A 950 -24.51 32.11 -30.46
N GLY A 951 -25.45 31.74 -31.34
CA GLY A 951 -25.22 30.75 -32.36
C GLY A 951 -24.19 31.24 -33.37
N LEU A 952 -23.40 30.32 -33.93
CA LEU A 952 -22.45 30.66 -34.97
C LEU A 952 -23.12 30.71 -36.33
N SER A 953 -22.60 31.56 -37.23
CA SER A 953 -23.06 31.62 -38.61
C SER A 953 -22.69 30.36 -39.39
N GLY A 954 -23.58 29.91 -40.28
CA GLY A 954 -23.29 28.84 -41.24
C GLY A 954 -22.49 29.37 -42.42
N ALA A 955 -21.32 28.79 -42.71
CA ALA A 955 -20.47 29.21 -43.82
C ALA A 955 -21.10 28.97 -45.22
N GLY A 956 -22.12 28.11 -45.30
CA GLY A 956 -22.89 27.83 -46.52
C GLY A 956 -24.28 27.18 -46.30
N GLY A 957 -24.62 26.84 -45.06
CA GLY A 957 -25.88 26.22 -44.65
C GLY A 957 -26.70 27.10 -43.69
N ALA A 958 -27.45 26.49 -42.77
CA ALA A 958 -28.23 27.21 -41.76
C ALA A 958 -27.36 27.77 -40.63
N GLY A 959 -27.77 28.89 -40.02
CA GLY A 959 -27.13 29.44 -38.84
C GLY A 959 -27.51 28.68 -37.56
N GLY A 960 -26.62 28.70 -36.57
CA GLY A 960 -26.85 28.02 -35.28
C GLY A 960 -27.86 28.76 -34.39
N PHE A 961 -28.58 28.02 -33.56
CA PHE A 961 -29.49 28.61 -32.56
C PHE A 961 -28.72 29.36 -31.47
N GLY A 962 -29.25 30.48 -31.00
CA GLY A 962 -28.76 31.18 -29.81
C GLY A 962 -29.14 30.43 -28.53
N GLY A 963 -28.25 30.45 -27.53
CA GLY A 963 -28.50 29.84 -26.23
C GLY A 963 -29.45 30.70 -25.37
N GLY A 964 -30.26 30.09 -24.52
CA GLY A 964 -31.05 30.76 -23.50
C GLY A 964 -30.18 31.38 -22.40
N GLY A 965 -30.64 32.48 -21.83
CA GLY A 965 -30.05 33.11 -20.66
C GLY A 965 -30.35 32.36 -19.36
N GLY A 966 -29.44 32.45 -18.41
CA GLY A 966 -29.56 31.83 -17.10
C GLY A 966 -30.50 32.58 -16.17
N ASP A 967 -31.21 31.84 -15.32
CA ASP A 967 -32.11 32.38 -14.32
C ASP A 967 -31.35 33.07 -13.17
N ALA A 968 -32.00 34.01 -12.50
CA ALA A 968 -31.49 34.63 -11.29
C ALA A 968 -32.58 34.71 -10.22
N ARG A 969 -32.30 34.19 -9.01
CA ARG A 969 -33.28 34.14 -7.92
C ARG A 969 -32.67 34.55 -6.59
N VAL A 970 -33.33 35.49 -5.91
CA VAL A 970 -33.05 35.90 -4.53
C VAL A 970 -34.20 35.48 -3.63
N PHE A 971 -33.93 34.65 -2.62
CA PHE A 971 -34.95 34.08 -1.74
C PHE A 971 -35.02 34.73 -0.35
N ASN A 972 -34.00 35.48 0.06
CA ASN A 972 -33.98 36.10 1.38
C ASN A 972 -34.85 37.36 1.43
N ALA A 973 -35.96 37.29 2.18
CA ALA A 973 -36.94 38.37 2.29
C ALA A 973 -36.40 39.68 2.88
N ALA A 974 -35.31 39.63 3.65
CA ALA A 974 -34.68 40.82 4.23
C ALA A 974 -33.54 41.38 3.36
N SER A 975 -33.12 40.68 2.31
CA SER A 975 -31.97 41.06 1.50
C SER A 975 -32.26 42.25 0.59
N THR A 976 -31.31 43.16 0.43
CA THR A 976 -31.37 44.26 -0.56
C THR A 976 -30.74 43.87 -1.91
N ALA A 977 -30.35 42.61 -2.08
CA ALA A 977 -29.65 42.13 -3.25
C ALA A 977 -30.55 42.06 -4.50
N GLY A 978 -29.95 42.32 -5.65
CA GLY A 978 -30.61 42.22 -6.96
C GLY A 978 -30.60 40.80 -7.53
N ALA A 979 -31.64 40.48 -8.30
CA ALA A 979 -31.70 39.32 -9.18
C ALA A 979 -31.61 39.80 -10.64
N THR A 980 -30.53 39.47 -11.33
CA THR A 980 -30.32 39.86 -12.74
C THR A 980 -30.15 38.61 -13.59
N ALA A 981 -31.16 38.28 -14.39
CA ALA A 981 -31.12 37.13 -15.28
C ALA A 981 -30.37 37.45 -16.58
N GLY A 982 -29.90 36.41 -17.26
CA GLY A 982 -29.14 36.55 -18.50
C GLY A 982 -30.03 36.78 -19.72
N ASN A 983 -29.55 37.53 -20.70
CA ASN A 983 -30.20 37.63 -22.01
C ASN A 983 -30.07 36.34 -22.82
N GLY A 984 -31.01 36.09 -23.73
CA GLY A 984 -30.85 35.08 -24.77
C GLY A 984 -29.78 35.47 -25.78
N GLY A 985 -28.99 34.51 -26.22
CA GLY A 985 -28.02 34.67 -27.30
C GLY A 985 -28.70 34.85 -28.64
N ALA A 986 -28.08 35.61 -29.54
CA ALA A 986 -28.58 35.77 -30.90
C ALA A 986 -28.41 34.48 -31.71
N GLY A 987 -29.33 34.22 -32.63
CA GLY A 987 -29.17 33.19 -33.66
C GLY A 987 -28.12 33.60 -34.70
N GLY A 988 -27.39 32.62 -35.21
CA GLY A 988 -26.39 32.84 -36.25
C GLY A 988 -27.01 33.07 -37.62
N ASP A 989 -26.34 33.83 -38.48
CA ASP A 989 -26.75 34.01 -39.87
C ASP A 989 -26.49 32.72 -40.69
N GLY A 990 -27.26 32.47 -41.74
CA GLY A 990 -27.04 31.30 -42.60
C GLY A 990 -27.56 31.46 -44.01
N ALA A 991 -26.78 31.00 -44.98
CA ALA A 991 -27.12 31.04 -46.41
C ALA A 991 -28.42 30.28 -46.75
N GLN A 992 -28.75 29.23 -46.00
CA GLN A 992 -29.96 28.39 -46.19
C GLN A 992 -31.05 28.60 -45.13
N GLY A 993 -30.79 29.45 -44.14
CA GLY A 993 -31.74 29.80 -43.09
C GLY A 993 -31.03 30.38 -41.87
N GLY A 994 -31.64 31.38 -41.22
CA GLY A 994 -31.12 31.96 -39.99
C GLY A 994 -31.43 31.09 -38.77
N GLY A 995 -30.54 31.08 -37.78
CA GLY A 995 -30.79 30.43 -36.50
C GLY A 995 -31.77 31.22 -35.65
N ASN A 996 -32.59 30.55 -34.84
CA ASN A 996 -33.45 31.21 -33.86
C ASN A 996 -32.64 31.82 -32.72
N GLY A 997 -33.10 32.95 -32.18
CA GLY A 997 -32.57 33.54 -30.96
C GLY A 997 -32.99 32.75 -29.70
N GLY A 998 -32.16 32.82 -28.67
CA GLY A 998 -32.38 32.15 -27.40
C GLY A 998 -33.39 32.88 -26.51
N PHE A 999 -33.99 32.17 -25.56
CA PHE A 999 -34.90 32.76 -24.58
C PHE A 999 -34.15 33.60 -23.53
N GLY A 1000 -34.76 34.69 -23.07
CA GLY A 1000 -34.27 35.45 -21.92
C GLY A 1000 -34.50 34.69 -20.60
N GLY A 1001 -33.57 34.83 -19.65
CA GLY A 1001 -33.64 34.18 -18.35
C GLY A 1001 -34.68 34.81 -17.42
N TYR A 1002 -35.17 34.01 -16.47
CA TYR A 1002 -36.21 34.43 -15.53
C TYR A 1002 -35.60 35.04 -14.25
N ALA A 1003 -36.19 36.13 -13.76
CA ALA A 1003 -35.74 36.83 -12.56
C ALA A 1003 -36.78 36.78 -11.43
N TYR A 1004 -36.34 36.40 -10.23
CA TYR A 1004 -37.18 36.32 -9.04
C TYR A 1004 -36.53 37.02 -7.84
N ASN A 1005 -37.28 37.88 -7.14
CA ASN A 1005 -36.81 38.49 -5.90
C ASN A 1005 -37.88 38.48 -4.80
N ALA A 1006 -37.62 37.74 -3.72
CA ALA A 1006 -38.40 37.76 -2.48
C ALA A 1006 -37.93 38.84 -1.49
N GLY A 1007 -36.80 39.49 -1.74
CA GLY A 1007 -36.21 40.53 -0.90
C GLY A 1007 -36.70 41.95 -1.23
N LEU A 1008 -35.88 42.93 -0.89
CA LEU A 1008 -36.09 44.37 -1.10
C LEU A 1008 -35.36 44.92 -2.34
N GLY A 1009 -34.51 44.11 -2.96
CA GLY A 1009 -33.72 44.51 -4.13
C GLY A 1009 -34.51 44.43 -5.45
N SER A 1010 -33.83 44.79 -6.55
CA SER A 1010 -34.39 44.78 -7.90
C SER A 1010 -34.48 43.37 -8.49
N ALA A 1011 -35.36 43.19 -9.48
CA ALA A 1011 -35.43 41.99 -10.31
C ALA A 1011 -35.42 42.41 -11.78
N THR A 1012 -34.43 41.94 -12.54
CA THR A 1012 -34.23 42.27 -13.96
C THR A 1012 -34.20 40.99 -14.78
N PRO A 1013 -35.23 40.70 -15.59
CA PRO A 1013 -35.24 39.54 -16.46
C PRO A 1013 -34.33 39.73 -17.67
N GLY A 1014 -34.04 38.64 -18.38
CA GLY A 1014 -33.30 38.70 -19.63
C GLY A 1014 -34.17 39.07 -20.82
N ASP A 1015 -33.61 39.82 -21.77
CA ASP A 1015 -34.21 40.00 -23.11
C ASP A 1015 -34.02 38.72 -23.94
N GLY A 1016 -34.96 38.44 -24.85
CA GLY A 1016 -34.84 37.38 -25.84
C GLY A 1016 -33.80 37.75 -26.91
N GLY A 1017 -33.08 36.74 -27.41
CA GLY A 1017 -32.07 36.93 -28.45
C GLY A 1017 -32.71 37.16 -29.82
N ASN A 1018 -32.04 37.93 -30.67
CA ASN A 1018 -32.50 38.15 -32.04
C ASN A 1018 -32.30 36.90 -32.92
N GLY A 1019 -33.17 36.67 -33.88
CA GLY A 1019 -33.00 35.65 -34.92
C GLY A 1019 -31.92 36.05 -35.94
N GLY A 1020 -31.23 35.07 -36.50
CA GLY A 1020 -30.22 35.27 -37.55
C GLY A 1020 -30.82 35.51 -38.92
N ASN A 1021 -30.07 36.15 -39.81
CA ASN A 1021 -30.49 36.48 -41.17
C ASN A 1021 -30.18 35.35 -42.16
N SER A 1022 -30.88 35.34 -43.31
CA SER A 1022 -30.58 34.45 -44.43
C SER A 1022 -30.45 35.20 -45.77
N PRO A 1023 -29.24 35.59 -46.19
CA PRO A 1023 -29.04 36.51 -47.31
C PRO A 1023 -29.17 35.89 -48.72
N THR A 1024 -29.25 34.56 -48.86
CA THR A 1024 -29.07 33.88 -50.17
C THR A 1024 -30.03 32.72 -50.46
N GLY A 1025 -31.19 32.65 -49.79
CA GLY A 1025 -32.28 31.73 -50.21
C GLY A 1025 -33.01 30.91 -49.14
N GLY A 1026 -32.93 31.26 -47.85
CA GLY A 1026 -33.68 30.61 -46.76
C GLY A 1026 -34.50 31.57 -45.90
N GLY A 1027 -35.24 31.00 -44.94
CA GLY A 1027 -36.05 31.74 -43.96
C GLY A 1027 -35.20 32.43 -42.90
N GLY A 1028 -35.61 33.61 -42.46
CA GLY A 1028 -35.00 34.28 -41.31
C GLY A 1028 -35.29 33.53 -40.00
N GLY A 1029 -34.36 33.58 -39.05
CA GLY A 1029 -34.53 32.94 -37.75
C GLY A 1029 -35.60 33.62 -36.89
N HIS A 1030 -36.27 32.85 -36.03
CA HIS A 1030 -37.23 33.39 -35.07
C HIS A 1030 -36.52 34.17 -33.95
N GLY A 1031 -37.14 35.25 -33.48
CA GLY A 1031 -36.71 35.92 -32.26
C GLY A 1031 -37.02 35.10 -31.01
N GLY A 1032 -36.14 35.14 -30.02
CA GLY A 1032 -36.33 34.46 -28.74
C GLY A 1032 -37.33 35.20 -27.85
N ALA A 1033 -38.09 34.48 -27.03
CA ALA A 1033 -38.99 35.13 -26.06
C ALA A 1033 -38.20 35.80 -24.92
N GLY A 1034 -38.71 36.93 -24.44
CA GLY A 1034 -38.18 37.62 -23.26
C GLY A 1034 -38.48 36.87 -21.96
N GLY A 1035 -37.58 37.03 -20.98
CA GLY A 1035 -37.68 36.41 -19.67
C GLY A 1035 -38.77 37.00 -18.78
N GLY A 1036 -39.36 36.17 -17.93
CA GLY A 1036 -40.33 36.63 -16.94
C GLY A 1036 -39.66 37.24 -15.70
N VAL A 1037 -40.38 38.10 -15.00
CA VAL A 1037 -39.92 38.72 -13.75
C VAL A 1037 -40.98 38.68 -12.65
N GLU A 1038 -40.54 38.39 -11.43
CA GLU A 1038 -41.41 38.29 -10.26
C GLU A 1038 -40.83 38.99 -9.01
N ILE A 1039 -41.69 39.74 -8.33
CA ILE A 1039 -41.48 40.21 -6.95
C ILE A 1039 -42.54 39.60 -6.04
N ASN A 1040 -42.09 39.09 -4.89
CA ASN A 1040 -42.95 38.49 -3.88
C ASN A 1040 -42.61 39.03 -2.48
N ASN A 1041 -42.76 40.34 -2.28
CA ASN A 1041 -42.53 40.99 -0.98
C ASN A 1041 -43.28 42.31 -0.85
N ALA A 1042 -44.19 42.37 0.13
CA ALA A 1042 -45.02 43.56 0.39
C ALA A 1042 -44.23 44.85 0.65
N LEU A 1043 -42.98 44.75 1.12
CA LEU A 1043 -42.11 45.90 1.39
C LEU A 1043 -41.27 46.33 0.19
N ASN A 1044 -41.31 45.58 -0.91
CA ASN A 1044 -40.56 45.89 -2.11
C ASN A 1044 -41.34 46.91 -2.97
N ALA A 1045 -40.68 48.03 -3.27
CA ALA A 1045 -41.23 49.15 -4.02
C ALA A 1045 -40.62 49.29 -5.43
N ASN A 1046 -39.82 48.31 -5.88
CA ASN A 1046 -39.18 48.37 -7.18
C ASN A 1046 -40.20 48.10 -8.30
N ASN A 1047 -40.05 48.84 -9.39
CA ASN A 1047 -40.75 48.55 -10.63
C ASN A 1047 -40.08 47.37 -11.34
N ILE A 1048 -40.90 46.55 -12.02
CA ILE A 1048 -40.41 45.44 -12.83
C ILE A 1048 -40.94 45.55 -14.25
N THR A 1049 -40.08 45.20 -15.19
CA THR A 1049 -40.42 45.13 -16.61
C THR A 1049 -40.02 43.77 -17.12
N GLY A 1050 -40.95 43.05 -17.74
CA GLY A 1050 -40.68 41.78 -18.42
C GLY A 1050 -39.64 41.96 -19.52
N GLY A 1051 -38.86 40.91 -19.79
CA GLY A 1051 -37.84 40.96 -20.84
C GLY A 1051 -38.46 41.22 -22.20
N ARG A 1052 -37.78 41.97 -23.07
CA ARG A 1052 -38.26 42.18 -24.44
C ARG A 1052 -38.09 40.91 -25.26
N GLY A 1053 -39.03 40.63 -26.16
CA GLY A 1053 -38.87 39.62 -27.18
C GLY A 1053 -37.80 40.05 -28.19
N GLY A 1054 -37.01 39.09 -28.66
CA GLY A 1054 -36.00 39.33 -29.69
C GLY A 1054 -36.64 39.57 -31.05
N ASP A 1055 -35.98 40.36 -31.88
CA ASP A 1055 -36.40 40.60 -33.25
C ASP A 1055 -36.10 39.37 -34.13
N ALA A 1056 -36.94 39.11 -35.11
CA ALA A 1056 -36.67 38.07 -36.10
C ALA A 1056 -35.64 38.52 -37.15
N GLY A 1057 -34.97 37.53 -37.74
CA GLY A 1057 -34.05 37.75 -38.85
C GLY A 1057 -34.75 37.94 -40.20
N ILE A 1058 -34.05 38.58 -41.13
CA ILE A 1058 -34.50 38.84 -42.50
C ILE A 1058 -34.30 37.58 -43.37
N GLY A 1059 -35.26 37.25 -44.25
CA GLY A 1059 -35.19 36.09 -45.17
C GLY A 1059 -35.24 36.46 -46.65
N PHE A 1060 -34.50 35.74 -47.51
CA PHE A 1060 -34.52 35.96 -48.97
C PHE A 1060 -35.45 34.99 -49.75
N ASN A 1061 -35.95 33.90 -49.12
CA ASN A 1061 -37.05 33.01 -49.55
C ASN A 1061 -37.38 32.94 -51.07
N ASP A 1062 -36.52 32.40 -51.93
CA ASP A 1062 -36.73 32.33 -53.39
C ASP A 1062 -37.54 31.09 -53.89
N PHE A 1063 -38.05 30.23 -52.99
CA PHE A 1063 -38.79 29.01 -53.36
C PHE A 1063 -40.25 29.00 -52.84
N PRO A 1064 -41.25 28.51 -53.63
CA PRO A 1064 -42.67 28.50 -53.23
C PRO A 1064 -43.03 27.54 -52.07
N SER A 1065 -42.06 26.86 -51.47
CA SER A 1065 -42.30 25.79 -50.50
C SER A 1065 -42.45 26.32 -49.07
N GLY A 1066 -43.46 27.15 -48.81
CA GLY A 1066 -43.98 27.43 -47.46
C GLY A 1066 -42.98 27.92 -46.40
N VAL A 1067 -41.80 28.44 -46.78
CA VAL A 1067 -40.83 29.00 -45.84
C VAL A 1067 -41.22 30.45 -45.53
N ASN A 1068 -41.64 30.70 -44.29
CA ASN A 1068 -41.99 32.05 -43.82
C ASN A 1068 -40.73 32.80 -43.33
N GLY A 1069 -40.78 34.13 -43.34
CA GLY A 1069 -39.85 34.97 -42.61
C GLY A 1069 -39.92 34.69 -41.10
N GLY A 1070 -38.86 35.03 -40.37
CA GLY A 1070 -38.80 34.76 -38.94
C GLY A 1070 -39.89 35.51 -38.17
N ASN A 1071 -40.53 34.84 -37.22
CA ASN A 1071 -41.47 35.48 -36.30
C ASN A 1071 -40.73 36.14 -35.13
N GLY A 1072 -41.17 37.33 -34.74
CA GLY A 1072 -40.65 38.03 -33.56
C GLY A 1072 -40.95 37.28 -32.26
N GLY A 1073 -40.07 37.41 -31.27
CA GLY A 1073 -40.22 36.75 -29.98
C GLY A 1073 -41.31 37.41 -29.12
N GLY A 1074 -41.99 36.63 -28.28
CA GLY A 1074 -42.94 37.18 -27.31
C GLY A 1074 -42.23 37.95 -26.19
N GLY A 1075 -42.86 39.02 -25.69
CA GLY A 1075 -42.41 39.73 -24.50
C GLY A 1075 -42.65 38.91 -23.21
N GLY A 1076 -41.74 39.05 -22.25
CA GLY A 1076 -41.79 38.36 -20.97
C GLY A 1076 -42.89 38.90 -20.03
N GLY A 1077 -43.44 38.02 -19.20
CA GLY A 1077 -44.44 38.41 -18.21
C GLY A 1077 -43.82 39.13 -16.99
N ALA A 1078 -44.60 40.00 -16.34
CA ALA A 1078 -44.21 40.67 -15.10
C ALA A 1078 -45.28 40.46 -14.04
N THR A 1079 -44.89 39.94 -12.87
CA THR A 1079 -45.81 39.67 -11.75
C THR A 1079 -45.33 40.25 -10.43
N ILE A 1080 -46.15 41.04 -9.77
CA ILE A 1080 -45.94 41.45 -8.37
C ILE A 1080 -47.02 40.77 -7.53
N TYR A 1081 -46.63 39.77 -6.73
CA TYR A 1081 -47.54 39.08 -5.81
C TYR A 1081 -47.81 39.89 -4.54
N ALA A 1082 -46.83 40.68 -4.10
CA ALA A 1082 -46.94 41.61 -2.99
C ALA A 1082 -45.92 42.74 -3.20
N GLY A 1083 -46.31 44.00 -3.00
CA GLY A 1083 -45.44 45.18 -3.16
C GLY A 1083 -46.18 46.44 -3.61
N THR A 1084 -45.47 47.56 -3.76
CA THR A 1084 -46.04 48.84 -4.23
C THR A 1084 -45.48 49.34 -5.56
N GLY A 1085 -44.58 48.57 -6.19
CA GLY A 1085 -44.02 48.92 -7.50
C GLY A 1085 -45.00 48.64 -8.64
N ASN A 1086 -44.64 49.12 -9.83
CA ASN A 1086 -45.40 48.91 -11.07
C ASN A 1086 -44.90 47.66 -11.80
N ALA A 1087 -45.83 46.88 -12.36
CA ALA A 1087 -45.54 45.72 -13.21
C ALA A 1087 -45.77 46.09 -14.68
N THR A 1088 -44.74 45.98 -15.51
CA THR A 1088 -44.82 46.24 -16.95
C THR A 1088 -44.48 44.97 -17.74
N GLY A 1089 -45.35 44.54 -18.64
CA GLY A 1089 -45.08 43.43 -19.54
C GLY A 1089 -43.97 43.78 -20.53
N GLY A 1090 -43.18 42.78 -20.93
CA GLY A 1090 -42.14 42.97 -21.92
C GLY A 1090 -42.70 43.29 -23.30
N GLN A 1091 -41.95 44.06 -24.08
CA GLN A 1091 -42.33 44.38 -25.47
C GLN A 1091 -42.15 43.17 -26.38
N GLY A 1092 -43.06 42.95 -27.34
CA GLY A 1092 -42.92 41.93 -28.38
C GLY A 1092 -41.87 42.31 -29.43
N GLY A 1093 -41.13 41.33 -29.94
CA GLY A 1093 -40.11 41.53 -30.97
C GLY A 1093 -40.69 41.71 -32.37
N ALA A 1094 -39.99 42.42 -33.25
CA ALA A 1094 -40.44 42.63 -34.62
C ALA A 1094 -40.37 41.35 -35.48
N GLY A 1095 -41.32 41.19 -36.41
CA GLY A 1095 -41.30 40.16 -37.43
C GLY A 1095 -40.28 40.46 -38.53
N GLY A 1096 -39.69 39.41 -39.12
CA GLY A 1096 -38.64 39.53 -40.12
C GLY A 1096 -39.17 39.88 -41.50
N ASP A 1097 -38.53 40.84 -42.16
CA ASP A 1097 -38.79 41.14 -43.57
C ASP A 1097 -38.42 39.94 -44.45
N ALA A 1098 -39.17 39.72 -45.54
CA ALA A 1098 -38.87 38.66 -46.49
C ALA A 1098 -39.32 38.95 -47.92
N VAL A 1099 -38.77 38.23 -48.91
CA VAL A 1099 -39.16 38.41 -50.32
C VAL A 1099 -40.57 37.87 -50.60
N ILE A 1100 -40.95 36.69 -50.09
CA ILE A 1100 -42.26 36.06 -50.35
C ILE A 1100 -43.22 36.13 -49.15
N PHE A 1101 -42.94 35.44 -48.05
CA PHE A 1101 -43.80 35.44 -46.86
C PHE A 1101 -43.07 36.10 -45.70
N ALA A 1102 -43.53 37.28 -45.26
CA ALA A 1102 -42.91 37.98 -44.14
C ALA A 1102 -43.34 37.39 -42.79
N GLY A 1103 -42.49 37.60 -41.78
CA GLY A 1103 -42.71 37.09 -40.44
C GLY A 1103 -43.73 37.89 -39.64
N SER A 1104 -44.40 37.20 -38.71
CA SER A 1104 -45.32 37.85 -37.77
C SER A 1104 -44.59 38.54 -36.62
N GLY A 1105 -45.19 39.62 -36.10
CA GLY A 1105 -44.70 40.28 -34.89
C GLY A 1105 -44.97 39.46 -33.63
N GLY A 1106 -44.09 39.58 -32.63
CA GLY A 1106 -44.22 38.91 -31.35
C GLY A 1106 -45.32 39.52 -30.47
N SER A 1107 -45.96 38.71 -29.64
CA SER A 1107 -46.95 39.18 -28.66
C SER A 1107 -46.29 40.00 -27.55
N GLY A 1108 -47.00 41.00 -27.03
CA GLY A 1108 -46.61 41.71 -25.81
C GLY A 1108 -46.75 40.84 -24.55
N GLY A 1109 -45.94 41.12 -23.53
CA GLY A 1109 -45.91 40.41 -22.27
C GLY A 1109 -47.10 40.76 -21.36
N THR A 1110 -47.57 39.78 -20.58
CA THR A 1110 -48.65 40.01 -19.62
C THR A 1110 -48.12 40.65 -18.33
N ALA A 1111 -48.82 41.66 -17.82
CA ALA A 1111 -48.53 42.29 -16.53
C ALA A 1111 -49.60 41.94 -15.49
N THR A 1112 -49.17 41.52 -14.30
CA THR A 1112 -50.05 41.23 -13.17
C THR A 1112 -49.54 41.92 -11.91
N ASN A 1113 -50.38 42.73 -11.27
CA ASN A 1113 -50.06 43.38 -10.00
C ASN A 1113 -51.14 43.06 -8.96
N TYR A 1114 -50.74 42.33 -7.92
CA TYR A 1114 -51.59 42.03 -6.77
C TYR A 1114 -51.50 43.09 -5.65
N GLY A 1115 -50.55 44.02 -5.76
CA GLY A 1115 -50.41 45.18 -4.88
C GLY A 1115 -51.11 46.44 -5.39
N ASP A 1116 -50.72 47.60 -4.85
CA ASP A 1116 -51.34 48.90 -5.16
C ASP A 1116 -50.74 49.62 -6.38
N GLY A 1117 -49.69 49.07 -6.99
CA GLY A 1117 -49.06 49.67 -8.17
C GLY A 1117 -49.81 49.36 -9.47
N ASP A 1118 -49.37 49.99 -10.54
CA ASP A 1118 -49.98 49.83 -11.88
C ASP A 1118 -49.57 48.50 -12.53
N ALA A 1119 -50.42 48.01 -13.43
CA ALA A 1119 -50.15 46.88 -14.33
C ALA A 1119 -50.25 47.37 -15.78
N LEU A 1120 -49.14 47.37 -16.51
CA LEU A 1120 -49.07 47.82 -17.90
C LEU A 1120 -48.68 46.65 -18.80
N GLY A 1121 -49.60 46.16 -19.63
CA GLY A 1121 -49.32 45.12 -20.61
C GLY A 1121 -48.29 45.61 -21.62
N GLY A 1122 -47.41 44.71 -22.07
CA GLY A 1122 -46.41 45.06 -23.08
C GLY A 1122 -47.05 45.27 -24.45
N ASP A 1123 -46.52 46.19 -25.25
CA ASP A 1123 -46.97 46.35 -26.64
C ASP A 1123 -46.42 45.20 -27.49
N ALA A 1124 -47.15 44.89 -28.55
CA ALA A 1124 -46.75 43.87 -29.49
C ALA A 1124 -45.76 44.39 -30.54
N GLY A 1125 -44.98 43.45 -31.07
CA GLY A 1125 -44.09 43.69 -32.17
C GLY A 1125 -44.85 43.92 -33.47
N ASN A 1126 -44.30 44.80 -34.31
CA ASN A 1126 -44.77 44.98 -35.67
C ASN A 1126 -44.36 43.80 -36.54
N ALA A 1127 -45.16 43.48 -37.54
CA ALA A 1127 -44.81 42.44 -38.51
C ALA A 1127 -43.78 42.91 -39.55
N GLY A 1128 -43.14 41.94 -40.21
CA GLY A 1128 -42.24 42.21 -41.33
C GLY A 1128 -42.98 42.51 -42.63
N ASN A 1129 -42.30 43.17 -43.55
CA ASN A 1129 -42.77 43.47 -44.91
C ASN A 1129 -42.26 42.43 -45.91
N GLY A 1130 -43.03 42.19 -46.98
CA GLY A 1130 -42.61 41.25 -48.03
C GLY A 1130 -43.60 41.09 -49.19
N GLY A 1131 -43.46 40.04 -49.99
CA GLY A 1131 -44.43 39.69 -51.05
C GLY A 1131 -45.86 39.58 -50.49
N THR A 1132 -45.99 38.86 -49.38
CA THR A 1132 -47.13 38.83 -48.47
C THR A 1132 -46.67 39.30 -47.08
N GLY A 1133 -47.30 40.35 -46.56
CA GLY A 1133 -46.97 40.95 -45.27
C GLY A 1133 -47.41 40.06 -44.09
N GLY A 1134 -46.61 40.07 -43.02
CA GLY A 1134 -46.87 39.27 -41.83
C GLY A 1134 -47.99 39.85 -40.95
N GLY A 1135 -48.54 39.02 -40.06
CA GLY A 1135 -49.50 39.48 -39.04
C GLY A 1135 -48.82 40.23 -37.89
N GLY A 1136 -49.41 41.33 -37.42
CA GLY A 1136 -48.98 42.03 -36.22
C GLY A 1136 -49.18 41.18 -34.96
N GLY A 1137 -48.33 41.35 -33.95
CA GLY A 1137 -48.46 40.63 -32.68
C GLY A 1137 -49.65 41.13 -31.84
N THR A 1138 -50.12 40.30 -30.92
CA THR A 1138 -51.18 40.67 -29.97
C THR A 1138 -50.61 41.40 -28.75
N GLY A 1139 -51.19 42.53 -28.36
CA GLY A 1139 -50.79 43.28 -27.17
C GLY A 1139 -50.96 42.47 -25.88
N GLY A 1140 -50.11 42.74 -24.89
CA GLY A 1140 -50.09 42.04 -23.62
C GLY A 1140 -51.27 42.39 -22.71
N ALA A 1141 -51.81 41.39 -22.01
CA ALA A 1141 -52.88 41.62 -21.05
C ALA A 1141 -52.35 42.30 -19.77
N ALA A 1142 -53.21 43.06 -19.09
CA ALA A 1142 -52.92 43.69 -17.82
C ALA A 1142 -53.97 43.35 -16.76
N TYR A 1143 -53.50 42.93 -15.58
CA TYR A 1143 -54.33 42.56 -14.44
C TYR A 1143 -53.90 43.34 -13.19
N ALA A 1144 -54.74 44.25 -12.71
CA ALA A 1144 -54.52 44.98 -11.46
C ALA A 1144 -55.57 44.55 -10.42
N TYR A 1145 -55.12 43.88 -9.36
CA TYR A 1145 -56.00 43.40 -8.28
C TYR A 1145 -56.12 44.38 -7.11
N GLY A 1146 -55.15 45.30 -6.93
CA GLY A 1146 -55.20 46.39 -5.95
C GLY A 1146 -55.73 47.71 -6.52
N ALA A 1147 -55.32 48.84 -5.94
CA ALA A 1147 -55.85 50.16 -6.32
C ALA A 1147 -55.30 50.76 -7.64
N GLY A 1148 -54.26 50.15 -8.22
CA GLY A 1148 -53.58 50.64 -9.42
C GLY A 1148 -54.41 50.58 -10.72
N VAL A 1149 -53.82 51.11 -11.79
CA VAL A 1149 -54.41 51.12 -13.14
C VAL A 1149 -53.95 49.91 -13.93
N ALA A 1150 -54.88 49.23 -14.60
CA ALA A 1150 -54.58 48.15 -15.55
C ALA A 1150 -54.68 48.71 -16.97
N THR A 1151 -53.58 48.75 -17.70
CA THR A 1151 -53.55 49.23 -19.08
C THR A 1151 -53.04 48.12 -19.99
N GLY A 1152 -53.89 47.63 -20.89
CA GLY A 1152 -53.51 46.62 -21.88
C GLY A 1152 -52.54 47.20 -22.91
N GLY A 1153 -51.60 46.38 -23.39
CA GLY A 1153 -50.62 46.82 -24.39
C GLY A 1153 -51.22 46.95 -25.79
N ASP A 1154 -50.63 47.79 -26.63
CA ASP A 1154 -51.11 48.00 -28.00
C ASP A 1154 -50.77 46.82 -28.92
N GLY A 1155 -51.66 46.52 -29.86
CA GLY A 1155 -51.47 45.53 -30.91
C GLY A 1155 -50.50 45.99 -32.00
N GLY A 1156 -49.72 45.06 -32.52
CA GLY A 1156 -48.68 45.33 -33.51
C GLY A 1156 -49.25 45.65 -34.88
N LYS A 1157 -48.55 46.47 -35.67
CA LYS A 1157 -48.95 46.75 -37.05
C LYS A 1157 -48.72 45.54 -37.95
N GLY A 1158 -49.66 45.31 -38.87
CA GLY A 1158 -49.53 44.32 -39.95
C GLY A 1158 -48.54 44.77 -41.03
N GLY A 1159 -47.89 43.80 -41.67
CA GLY A 1159 -46.83 44.03 -42.65
C GLY A 1159 -47.37 44.42 -44.03
N ASN A 1160 -46.59 45.19 -44.78
CA ASN A 1160 -46.95 45.58 -46.14
C ASN A 1160 -46.62 44.45 -47.14
N SER A 1161 -47.49 44.29 -48.15
CA SER A 1161 -47.36 43.30 -49.23
C SER A 1161 -46.92 43.97 -50.55
N SER A 1162 -45.94 43.40 -51.23
CA SER A 1162 -45.48 43.86 -52.55
C SER A 1162 -46.02 43.04 -53.73
N ASP A 1163 -46.52 41.81 -53.51
CA ASP A 1163 -46.95 40.93 -54.60
C ASP A 1163 -48.34 41.25 -55.16
N LEU A 1164 -48.51 40.98 -56.46
CA LEU A 1164 -49.78 41.21 -57.14
C LEU A 1164 -50.88 40.31 -56.55
N SER A 1165 -52.02 40.91 -56.19
CA SER A 1165 -53.17 40.25 -55.54
C SER A 1165 -52.90 39.68 -54.13
N ALA A 1166 -51.74 39.96 -53.53
CA ALA A 1166 -51.46 39.60 -52.15
C ALA A 1166 -52.11 40.59 -51.18
N ASN A 1167 -52.83 40.06 -50.19
CA ASN A 1167 -53.41 40.89 -49.13
C ASN A 1167 -52.32 41.42 -48.21
N GLY A 1168 -52.53 42.61 -47.64
CA GLY A 1168 -51.69 43.12 -46.55
C GLY A 1168 -51.84 42.26 -45.30
N GLY A 1169 -50.81 42.25 -44.45
CA GLY A 1169 -50.86 41.53 -43.18
C GLY A 1169 -51.88 42.15 -42.21
N ASN A 1170 -52.59 41.32 -41.45
CA ASN A 1170 -53.54 41.83 -40.45
C ASN A 1170 -52.78 42.51 -39.30
N GLY A 1171 -53.33 43.60 -38.77
CA GLY A 1171 -52.89 44.17 -37.50
C GLY A 1171 -53.26 43.24 -36.34
N GLY A 1172 -52.44 43.24 -35.30
CA GLY A 1172 -52.67 42.42 -34.12
C GLY A 1172 -53.67 43.06 -33.16
N ASP A 1173 -54.36 42.23 -32.39
CA ASP A 1173 -55.33 42.69 -31.40
C ASP A 1173 -54.63 43.39 -30.22
N GLY A 1174 -55.29 44.39 -29.63
CA GLY A 1174 -54.85 45.04 -28.40
C GLY A 1174 -55.06 44.13 -27.18
N GLY A 1175 -54.22 44.31 -26.16
CA GLY A 1175 -54.27 43.55 -24.92
C GLY A 1175 -55.49 43.89 -24.07
N GLY A 1176 -56.07 42.86 -23.44
CA GLY A 1176 -57.16 43.06 -22.47
C GLY A 1176 -56.69 43.71 -21.18
N ALA A 1177 -57.57 44.48 -20.54
CA ALA A 1177 -57.29 45.14 -19.27
C ALA A 1177 -58.38 44.81 -18.23
N PHE A 1178 -57.94 44.38 -17.06
CA PHE A 1178 -58.82 43.93 -15.99
C PHE A 1178 -58.40 44.54 -14.65
N ALA A 1179 -59.28 45.36 -14.07
CA ALA A 1179 -59.07 46.00 -12.78
C ALA A 1179 -60.13 45.53 -11.78
N HIS A 1180 -59.70 45.09 -10.60
CA HIS A 1180 -60.60 44.48 -9.61
C HIS A 1180 -61.25 45.52 -8.66
N VAL A 1181 -60.47 46.46 -8.11
CA VAL A 1181 -60.99 47.42 -7.11
C VAL A 1181 -61.81 48.54 -7.77
N PHE A 1182 -61.31 49.09 -8.87
CA PHE A 1182 -61.96 50.18 -9.60
C PHE A 1182 -62.07 49.81 -11.08
N PRO A 1183 -63.24 49.33 -11.54
CA PRO A 1183 -63.42 48.89 -12.93
C PRO A 1183 -63.13 49.97 -13.99
N THR A 1184 -63.26 51.26 -13.62
CA THR A 1184 -62.90 52.40 -14.49
C THR A 1184 -61.39 52.53 -14.74
N ASN A 1185 -60.57 51.87 -13.92
CA ASN A 1185 -59.12 51.88 -14.03
C ASN A 1185 -58.60 50.81 -15.01
N ALA A 1186 -59.48 50.10 -15.73
CA ALA A 1186 -59.12 49.22 -16.83
C ALA A 1186 -59.15 49.97 -18.16
N GLN A 1187 -57.98 50.13 -18.80
CA GLN A 1187 -57.82 50.77 -20.11
C GLN A 1187 -57.33 49.73 -21.13
N PRO A 1188 -58.15 49.35 -22.13
CA PRO A 1188 -57.75 48.31 -23.06
C PRO A 1188 -56.70 48.84 -24.04
N GLY A 1189 -55.82 47.96 -24.52
CA GLY A 1189 -54.89 48.29 -25.58
C GLY A 1189 -55.59 48.50 -26.93
N ASN A 1190 -55.04 49.37 -27.77
CA ASN A 1190 -55.57 49.58 -29.11
C ASN A 1190 -55.17 48.43 -30.05
N GLY A 1191 -56.04 48.10 -31.01
CA GLY A 1191 -55.67 47.19 -32.09
C GLY A 1191 -54.69 47.85 -33.07
N GLY A 1192 -53.76 47.07 -33.59
CA GLY A 1192 -52.80 47.52 -34.59
C GLY A 1192 -53.44 47.76 -35.96
N SER A 1193 -52.85 48.68 -36.74
CA SER A 1193 -53.31 48.91 -38.12
C SER A 1193 -52.91 47.75 -39.04
N GLY A 1194 -53.79 47.37 -39.96
CA GLY A 1194 -53.47 46.43 -41.04
C GLY A 1194 -52.47 47.01 -42.05
N GLY A 1195 -51.69 46.14 -42.68
CA GLY A 1195 -50.69 46.50 -43.67
C GLY A 1195 -51.29 46.81 -45.04
N THR A 1196 -50.55 47.53 -45.89
CA THR A 1196 -50.97 47.84 -47.26
C THR A 1196 -50.85 46.61 -48.16
N ALA A 1197 -51.83 46.39 -49.05
CA ALA A 1197 -51.78 45.32 -50.04
C ALA A 1197 -50.93 45.65 -51.26
N GLY A 1198 -50.47 44.60 -51.94
CA GLY A 1198 -49.95 44.73 -53.29
C GLY A 1198 -51.07 45.01 -54.29
N ALA A 1199 -50.70 45.38 -55.52
CA ALA A 1199 -51.67 45.78 -56.52
C ALA A 1199 -52.70 44.66 -56.79
N GLY A 1200 -54.00 44.95 -56.64
CA GLY A 1200 -55.10 43.98 -56.80
C GLY A 1200 -55.43 43.13 -55.56
N GLY A 1201 -54.67 43.25 -54.45
CA GLY A 1201 -54.97 42.62 -53.17
C GLY A 1201 -55.79 43.50 -52.22
N LEU A 1202 -56.27 42.94 -51.10
CA LEU A 1202 -56.99 43.67 -50.05
C LEU A 1202 -56.05 44.09 -48.91
N PRO A 1203 -56.11 45.35 -48.42
CA PRO A 1203 -55.39 45.74 -47.20
C PRO A 1203 -55.70 44.78 -46.03
N GLY A 1204 -54.74 44.61 -45.13
CA GLY A 1204 -54.94 43.80 -43.94
C GLY A 1204 -56.04 44.37 -43.04
N ALA A 1205 -56.72 43.51 -42.29
CA ALA A 1205 -57.68 43.97 -41.29
C ALA A 1205 -56.95 44.68 -40.14
N ASN A 1206 -57.54 45.73 -39.57
CA ASN A 1206 -57.08 46.28 -38.29
C ASN A 1206 -57.40 45.29 -37.17
N GLY A 1207 -56.52 45.20 -36.17
CA GLY A 1207 -56.77 44.42 -34.96
C GLY A 1207 -57.92 44.99 -34.14
N ALA A 1208 -58.53 44.15 -33.32
CA ALA A 1208 -59.55 44.58 -32.37
C ALA A 1208 -58.90 45.32 -31.18
N THR A 1209 -59.60 46.31 -30.63
CA THR A 1209 -59.27 46.86 -29.30
C THR A 1209 -59.48 45.79 -28.23
N GLY A 1210 -58.62 45.74 -27.23
CA GLY A 1210 -58.67 44.74 -26.17
C GLY A 1210 -59.97 44.77 -25.36
N ALA A 1211 -60.30 43.65 -24.72
CA ALA A 1211 -61.44 43.57 -23.83
C ALA A 1211 -61.18 44.36 -22.52
N THR A 1212 -62.22 45.02 -22.01
CA THR A 1212 -62.23 45.58 -20.65
C THR A 1212 -63.10 44.71 -19.76
N GLY A 1213 -62.67 44.49 -18.53
CA GLY A 1213 -63.46 43.73 -17.56
C GLY A 1213 -63.20 44.13 -16.12
N SER A 1214 -64.19 43.86 -15.28
CA SER A 1214 -64.02 43.72 -13.83
C SER A 1214 -63.82 42.24 -13.56
N LEU A 1215 -62.78 41.89 -12.80
CA LEU A 1215 -62.59 40.52 -12.29
C LEU A 1215 -63.55 40.21 -11.14
#